data_AF-A0A3B9RB08-F1
#
_entry.id   AF-A0A3B9RB08-F1
#
_cell.length_a   1.000
_cell.length_b   1.000
_cell.length_c   1.000
_cell.angle_alpha   90.00
_cell.angle_beta   90.00
_cell.angle_gamma   90.00
#
_symmetry.space_group_name_H-M   'P 1'
#
loop_
_entity.id
_entity.type
_entity.pdbx_description
1 polymer ?
#
loop_
_entity_poly.entity_id
_entity_poly.type
_entity_poly.pdbx_seq_one_letter_code
_entity_poly.pdbx_strand_id
1 'polypeptide(L)'
;MNRFNFLFSRLLSLCANLLKTNTYSKYKSPAYLQSCLVAIVLFFAIDANGQNFESVSITGVSSGTVEDAYFNATSPTIPALAFVRVQKIGGAPGNGQIAYSNTVDNFFYLNPSNSNTNAPSRIRISFLQADQTTLIPVNDFRIIINDIDGTPAPADPNVPIENEAVGTDCSNSVRFTATDIPTNIAIDTTPPTLLSAGTESEANGPESNLMFEFNDVNFIEFDIYANPGFIKEFDLNQSEYQINTFLYSVCVGDSDGDGVFDNVDIDDDNDGILDIVESNGNDPNGDADGDGLPNYQDVLDNSGDGVPTYNANADGSVTNYTDANSDGVPDVYEASQDNDSFPNHLDLDSDDDGIPDNIEAQATGTYVAPSGNDSDGDGLDDNYEGTGNQGLIPVNTDAAFVTSDNVPDFLDPDSDNDGIPDTVEAYDTNGDDIPEITLSGNDTDLDGIDDNFDQNAGGIDDPDAATNNNQTPNTFPDDDPAGGERDWRDPRDSDGDGTTDNNDTDDDNDTILDVDEYAGLDPFGDEDGDGILNFKDVSQDVGNTGDGTTTIYTDADGNGVPDAYDVDNDGLPNHLDIDSDGDGHLDATDPNPYAPTAQDESANATLGVATNINILSNDDYLPNNDANNQGTTAITRVGGTAGGTAILDALTGELAYTPLLTENGSTVTVIYEVCNTDPDPDVCETATVNITVTNDPDTDGDGTPDSSDDDDDNDGVLDGDDNAPFDPSSCQDLDNDGCDDCSATANNDFSVGANFDPANDGTDTDGDGLCDAG
;
A
#
# COMPACT_ATOMS: atom_id res chain seq x y z
N MET A 1 10.46 52.65 -4.52
CA MET A 1 9.34 51.93 -5.17
C MET A 1 8.65 52.68 -6.34
N ASN A 2 8.19 53.93 -6.26
CA ASN A 2 7.28 54.49 -7.31
C ASN A 2 7.85 54.82 -8.71
N ARG A 3 9.17 54.88 -8.91
CA ARG A 3 9.76 54.90 -10.28
C ARG A 3 10.19 53.52 -10.78
N PHE A 4 10.35 52.56 -9.85
CA PHE A 4 10.77 51.19 -10.11
C PHE A 4 9.58 50.37 -10.63
N ASN A 5 8.43 50.46 -9.96
CA ASN A 5 7.19 49.80 -10.39
C ASN A 5 6.66 50.36 -11.72
N PHE A 6 6.92 51.63 -12.05
CA PHE A 6 6.48 52.24 -13.32
C PHE A 6 7.35 51.82 -14.52
N LEU A 7 8.62 51.51 -14.30
CA LEU A 7 9.53 50.97 -15.32
C LEU A 7 9.34 49.45 -15.49
N PHE A 8 9.17 48.72 -14.38
CA PHE A 8 8.89 47.28 -14.36
C PHE A 8 7.54 46.95 -15.02
N SER A 9 6.47 47.67 -14.66
CA SER A 9 5.14 47.54 -15.31
C SER A 9 5.19 47.88 -16.81
N ARG A 10 6.01 48.86 -17.23
CA ARG A 10 6.20 49.18 -18.65
C ARG A 10 7.01 48.14 -19.40
N LEU A 11 7.99 47.48 -18.76
CA LEU A 11 8.76 46.39 -19.36
C LEU A 11 7.92 45.11 -19.50
N LEU A 12 7.18 44.72 -18.46
CA LEU A 12 6.23 43.60 -18.52
C LEU A 12 5.13 43.87 -19.54
N SER A 13 4.60 45.10 -19.60
CA SER A 13 3.57 45.48 -20.57
C SER A 13 4.11 45.62 -21.99
N LEU A 14 5.40 45.92 -22.20
CA LEU A 14 6.04 45.83 -23.52
C LEU A 14 6.20 44.36 -23.94
N CYS A 15 6.70 43.48 -23.07
CA CYS A 15 6.84 42.05 -23.34
C CYS A 15 5.48 41.38 -23.63
N ALA A 16 4.47 41.64 -22.80
CA ALA A 16 3.13 41.08 -22.94
C ALA A 16 2.39 41.61 -24.19
N ASN A 17 2.57 42.88 -24.59
CA ASN A 17 1.97 43.39 -25.83
C ASN A 17 2.65 42.84 -27.09
N LEU A 18 3.95 42.55 -27.05
CA LEU A 18 4.67 41.91 -28.17
C LEU A 18 4.30 40.43 -28.34
N LEU A 19 3.93 39.74 -27.25
CA LEU A 19 3.43 38.35 -27.28
C LEU A 19 1.96 38.24 -27.74
N LYS A 20 1.13 39.29 -27.52
CA LYS A 20 -0.31 39.27 -27.85
C LYS A 20 -0.67 39.73 -29.27
N THR A 21 0.17 40.49 -29.96
CA THR A 21 -0.13 40.95 -31.34
C THR A 21 0.46 40.00 -32.39
N ASN A 22 -0.39 39.15 -32.96
CA ASN A 22 -0.06 38.15 -33.98
C ASN A 22 0.16 38.74 -35.40
N THR A 23 0.90 39.85 -35.50
CA THR A 23 1.16 40.55 -36.76
C THR A 23 2.58 41.05 -36.80
N TYR A 24 3.54 40.18 -37.15
CA TYR A 24 4.73 40.43 -38.00
C TYR A 24 5.70 39.25 -37.89
N SER A 25 5.58 38.26 -38.78
CA SER A 25 6.36 37.01 -38.77
C SER A 25 7.83 37.11 -39.20
N LYS A 26 8.49 38.28 -39.08
CA LYS A 26 9.83 38.49 -39.67
C LYS A 26 11.00 38.69 -38.70
N TYR A 27 10.80 38.58 -37.38
CA TYR A 27 11.88 38.75 -36.38
C TYR A 27 11.81 37.75 -35.21
N LYS A 28 11.67 36.43 -35.48
CA LYS A 28 12.00 35.40 -34.48
C LYS A 28 13.48 35.03 -34.63
N SER A 29 14.36 35.60 -33.80
CA SER A 29 15.69 35.00 -33.55
C SER A 29 15.83 34.67 -32.05
N PRO A 30 16.35 33.48 -31.67
CA PRO A 30 16.41 32.99 -30.28
C PRO A 30 17.11 33.93 -29.29
N ALA A 31 18.03 34.78 -29.77
CA ALA A 31 18.81 35.71 -28.96
C ALA A 31 17.98 36.75 -28.18
N TYR A 32 16.76 37.10 -28.63
CA TYR A 32 15.92 38.10 -27.95
C TYR A 32 15.04 37.53 -26.83
N LEU A 33 14.68 36.23 -26.89
CA LEU A 33 14.03 35.54 -25.78
C LEU A 33 15.04 35.24 -24.67
N GLN A 34 16.25 34.80 -25.03
CA GLN A 34 17.36 34.62 -24.08
C GLN A 34 17.72 35.91 -23.34
N SER A 35 17.64 37.08 -23.99
CA SER A 35 17.95 38.36 -23.32
C SER A 35 16.88 38.79 -22.30
N CYS A 36 15.63 38.32 -22.43
CA CYS A 36 14.59 38.55 -21.42
C CYS A 36 14.67 37.53 -20.28
N LEU A 37 15.04 36.27 -20.59
CA LEU A 37 15.21 35.21 -19.59
C LEU A 37 16.45 35.47 -18.71
N VAL A 38 17.58 35.86 -19.31
CA VAL A 38 18.82 36.19 -18.59
C VAL A 38 18.64 37.41 -17.67
N ALA A 39 17.78 38.37 -18.02
CA ALA A 39 17.46 39.50 -17.16
C ALA A 39 16.45 39.16 -16.05
N ILE A 40 15.76 38.01 -16.14
CA ILE A 40 14.89 37.49 -15.08
C ILE A 40 15.75 36.62 -14.13
N VAL A 41 16.59 35.75 -14.69
CA VAL A 41 17.51 34.87 -13.94
C VAL A 41 18.58 35.65 -13.15
N LEU A 42 19.18 36.71 -13.72
CA LEU A 42 20.12 37.56 -12.96
C LEU A 42 19.45 38.39 -11.85
N PHE A 43 18.11 38.50 -11.84
CA PHE A 43 17.37 39.21 -10.80
C PHE A 43 16.88 38.28 -9.68
N PHE A 44 16.82 36.97 -9.90
CA PHE A 44 16.57 35.96 -8.87
C PHE A 44 17.86 35.49 -8.18
N ALA A 45 19.00 35.47 -8.88
CA ALA A 45 20.31 35.07 -8.33
C ALA A 45 20.97 36.08 -7.37
N ILE A 46 20.21 37.00 -6.75
CA ILE A 46 20.74 37.96 -5.76
C ILE A 46 20.12 37.74 -4.35
N ASP A 47 19.09 36.91 -4.22
CA ASP A 47 18.48 36.57 -2.91
C ASP A 47 18.97 35.22 -2.33
N ALA A 48 20.00 34.60 -2.91
CA ALA A 48 20.60 33.35 -2.42
C ALA A 48 21.54 33.56 -1.20
N ASN A 49 21.09 34.34 -0.21
CA ASN A 49 21.71 34.42 1.11
C ASN A 49 20.59 34.69 2.12
N GLY A 50 20.21 33.66 2.88
CA GLY A 50 19.43 33.82 4.09
C GLY A 50 18.04 33.25 3.97
N GLN A 51 17.74 32.33 4.89
CA GLN A 51 16.42 32.12 5.46
C GLN A 51 15.57 33.40 5.34
N ASN A 52 14.44 33.33 4.62
CA ASN A 52 13.60 34.49 4.29
C ASN A 52 12.73 34.88 5.48
N PHE A 53 13.34 35.27 6.59
CA PHE A 53 12.59 35.74 7.76
C PHE A 53 11.73 36.93 7.42
N GLU A 54 10.48 36.88 7.88
CA GLU A 54 9.52 37.90 7.53
C GLU A 54 9.85 39.23 8.18
N SER A 55 10.00 40.24 7.33
CA SER A 55 10.27 41.60 7.79
C SER A 55 9.02 42.19 8.42
N VAL A 56 8.85 41.98 9.72
CA VAL A 56 7.84 42.67 10.51
C VAL A 56 8.31 44.09 10.81
N SER A 57 7.39 45.05 10.76
CA SER A 57 7.67 46.42 11.18
C SER A 57 6.59 46.93 12.13
N ILE A 58 6.97 47.29 13.35
CA ILE A 58 6.08 47.95 14.29
C ILE A 58 5.98 49.43 13.92
N THR A 59 4.78 49.90 13.58
CA THR A 59 4.53 51.27 13.13
C THR A 59 3.99 52.18 14.24
N GLY A 60 3.74 51.63 15.42
CA GLY A 60 3.39 52.35 16.64
C GLY A 60 2.31 51.66 17.47
N VAL A 61 2.05 52.20 18.65
CA VAL A 61 1.12 51.60 19.62
C VAL A 61 -0.34 51.84 19.20
N SER A 62 -1.13 50.77 19.15
CA SER A 62 -2.57 50.83 18.87
C SER A 62 -3.38 51.01 20.17
N SER A 63 -3.16 50.11 21.13
CA SER A 63 -3.85 50.11 22.43
C SER A 63 -3.09 49.21 23.42
N GLY A 64 -3.42 49.25 24.71
CA GLY A 64 -2.79 48.33 25.65
C GLY A 64 -2.88 48.72 27.11
N THR A 65 -2.42 47.80 27.95
CA THR A 65 -2.15 47.93 29.38
C THR A 65 -0.72 47.45 29.65
N VAL A 66 -0.27 47.55 30.90
CA VAL A 66 1.05 47.03 31.31
C VAL A 66 1.17 45.50 31.29
N GLU A 67 0.09 44.78 31.01
CA GLU A 67 0.07 43.30 30.96
C GLU A 67 -0.38 42.77 29.57
N ASP A 68 -0.88 43.63 28.69
CA ASP A 68 -1.43 43.23 27.39
C ASP A 68 -1.49 44.44 26.47
N ALA A 69 -0.65 44.49 25.45
CA ALA A 69 -0.48 45.63 24.56
C ALA A 69 -0.48 45.22 23.08
N TYR A 70 -1.07 46.08 22.25
CA TYR A 70 -1.22 45.90 20.81
C TYR A 70 -0.45 46.99 20.07
N PHE A 71 0.43 46.56 19.19
CA PHE A 71 1.26 47.37 18.32
C PHE A 71 0.74 47.21 16.89
N ASN A 72 0.56 48.31 16.16
CA ASN A 72 0.28 48.25 14.74
C ASN A 72 1.53 47.71 14.05
N ALA A 73 1.37 46.66 13.26
CA ALA A 73 2.46 46.03 12.55
C ALA A 73 2.15 45.91 11.06
N THR A 74 3.19 45.91 10.25
CA THR A 74 3.09 45.66 8.81
C THR A 74 4.23 44.75 8.41
N SER A 75 3.98 43.83 7.48
CA SER A 75 5.03 43.09 6.80
C SER A 75 4.87 43.24 5.28
N PRO A 76 5.96 43.45 4.51
CA PRO A 76 5.93 43.41 3.05
C PRO A 76 5.57 42.03 2.49
N THR A 77 5.82 40.99 3.25
CA THR A 77 5.76 39.57 2.86
C THR A 77 4.58 38.83 3.50
N ILE A 78 4.07 39.35 4.63
CA ILE A 78 2.80 38.92 5.25
C ILE A 78 1.74 40.03 5.13
N PRO A 79 0.96 40.12 4.03
CA PRO A 79 -0.04 41.18 3.84
C PRO A 79 -1.19 41.17 4.84
N ALA A 80 -1.44 40.03 5.48
CA ALA A 80 -2.49 39.85 6.47
C ALA A 80 -2.12 40.40 7.87
N LEU A 81 -0.81 40.59 8.14
CA LEU A 81 -0.33 41.11 9.42
C LEU A 81 -0.77 42.56 9.62
N ALA A 82 -1.50 42.80 10.72
CA ALA A 82 -1.98 44.13 11.09
C ALA A 82 -1.56 44.54 12.51
N PHE A 83 -1.39 43.57 13.41
CA PHE A 83 -1.00 43.83 14.79
C PHE A 83 0.02 42.82 15.31
N VAL A 84 0.91 43.29 16.19
CA VAL A 84 1.67 42.44 17.13
C VAL A 84 1.07 42.67 18.51
N ARG A 85 0.68 41.60 19.19
CA ARG A 85 0.19 41.64 20.57
C ARG A 85 1.26 41.09 21.49
N VAL A 86 1.64 41.86 22.49
CA VAL A 86 2.52 41.39 23.57
C VAL A 86 1.66 41.25 24.81
N GLN A 87 1.62 40.05 25.38
CA GLN A 87 0.80 39.73 26.54
C GLN A 87 1.65 39.09 27.62
N LYS A 88 1.54 39.55 28.86
CA LYS A 88 2.06 38.80 30.00
C LYS A 88 1.06 37.70 30.36
N ILE A 89 1.53 36.47 30.31
CA ILE A 89 0.71 35.26 30.51
C ILE A 89 1.02 34.55 31.82
N GLY A 90 2.14 34.87 32.48
CA GLY A 90 2.55 34.28 33.75
C GLY A 90 3.47 35.17 34.60
N GLY A 91 3.58 34.87 35.90
CA GLY A 91 4.49 35.55 36.83
C GLY A 91 3.84 36.30 38.00
N ALA A 92 4.66 36.85 38.90
CA ALA A 92 4.18 37.54 40.10
C ALA A 92 3.44 38.88 39.79
N PRO A 93 2.40 39.26 40.56
CA PRO A 93 1.70 40.53 40.36
C PRO A 93 2.61 41.75 40.51
N GLY A 94 2.63 42.63 39.50
CA GLY A 94 3.43 43.87 39.50
C GLY A 94 4.90 43.69 39.12
N ASN A 95 5.34 42.47 38.84
CA ASN A 95 6.60 42.17 38.18
C ASN A 95 6.39 42.12 36.67
N GLY A 96 7.32 42.63 35.86
CA GLY A 96 7.26 42.45 34.41
C GLY A 96 6.08 43.14 33.73
N GLN A 97 6.26 44.43 33.43
CA GLN A 97 5.30 45.30 32.79
C GLN A 97 5.73 45.58 31.35
N ILE A 98 4.78 45.46 30.44
CA ILE A 98 4.96 45.87 29.05
C ILE A 98 4.88 47.39 29.02
N ALA A 99 6.00 48.04 28.71
CA ALA A 99 6.02 49.44 28.34
C ALA A 99 6.13 49.61 26.84
N TYR A 100 5.57 50.72 26.41
CA TYR A 100 5.53 51.11 25.03
C TYR A 100 5.60 52.63 24.95
N SER A 101 6.23 53.13 23.90
CA SER A 101 6.34 54.57 23.65
C SER A 101 5.71 54.90 22.30
N ASN A 102 5.06 56.05 22.20
CA ASN A 102 4.48 56.52 20.93
C ASN A 102 5.55 57.03 19.95
N THR A 103 6.83 56.97 20.33
CA THR A 103 7.96 57.54 19.58
C THR A 103 9.02 56.50 19.23
N VAL A 104 8.83 55.25 19.63
CA VAL A 104 9.78 54.14 19.41
C VAL A 104 8.96 52.97 18.85
N ASP A 105 9.55 52.28 17.89
CA ASP A 105 9.07 51.11 17.16
C ASP A 105 9.43 49.78 17.83
N ASN A 106 9.91 49.85 19.07
CA ASN A 106 10.22 48.71 19.92
C ASN A 106 9.22 48.59 21.07
N PHE A 107 9.13 47.40 21.64
CA PHE A 107 8.43 47.20 22.90
C PHE A 107 9.41 46.88 24.02
N PHE A 108 9.05 47.32 25.21
CA PHE A 108 9.90 47.22 26.39
C PHE A 108 9.26 46.30 27.40
N TYR A 109 10.10 45.51 28.03
CA TYR A 109 9.72 44.75 29.19
C TYR A 109 10.44 45.28 30.43
N LEU A 110 9.71 45.77 31.43
CA LEU A 110 10.31 46.38 32.62
C LEU A 110 9.86 45.70 33.91
N ASN A 111 10.78 45.52 34.87
CA ASN A 111 10.37 45.22 36.24
C ASN A 111 10.35 46.52 37.07
N PRO A 112 9.19 47.01 37.55
CA PRO A 112 9.13 48.23 38.33
C PRO A 112 9.99 48.17 39.60
N SER A 113 10.70 49.25 39.91
CA SER A 113 11.58 49.36 41.11
C SER A 113 10.89 49.11 42.47
N ASN A 114 9.55 48.99 42.50
CA ASN A 114 8.74 48.76 43.69
C ASN A 114 8.12 47.35 43.77
N SER A 115 8.47 46.42 42.87
CA SER A 115 7.89 45.07 42.80
C SER A 115 8.34 44.14 43.94
N ASN A 116 9.51 44.39 44.55
CA ASN A 116 10.09 43.62 45.66
C ASN A 116 10.21 42.10 45.41
N THR A 117 10.22 41.65 44.15
CA THR A 117 10.33 40.23 43.78
C THR A 117 11.18 40.06 42.51
N ASN A 118 11.95 38.97 42.48
CA ASN A 118 12.82 38.57 41.37
C ASN A 118 12.29 37.32 40.65
N ALA A 119 11.02 36.94 40.91
CA ALA A 119 10.39 35.79 40.23
C ALA A 119 10.39 36.00 38.70
N PRO A 120 10.39 34.95 37.87
CA PRO A 120 10.21 35.12 36.44
C PRO A 120 8.81 35.62 36.12
N SER A 121 8.67 36.20 34.93
CA SER A 121 7.38 36.51 34.33
C SER A 121 7.42 36.13 32.85
N ARG A 122 6.34 35.50 32.40
CA ARG A 122 6.23 34.96 31.05
C ARG A 122 5.47 35.93 30.16
N ILE A 123 6.04 36.26 29.01
CA ILE A 123 5.38 37.02 27.95
C ILE A 123 5.15 36.15 26.73
N ARG A 124 4.08 36.45 25.98
CA ARG A 124 3.78 35.92 24.66
C ARG A 124 3.69 37.08 23.68
N ILE A 125 4.33 36.92 22.53
CA ILE A 125 4.27 37.81 21.38
C ILE A 125 3.45 37.08 20.32
N SER A 126 2.31 37.62 19.93
CA SER A 126 1.43 37.03 18.93
C SER A 126 1.29 37.95 17.73
N PHE A 127 1.26 37.38 16.54
CA PHE A 127 1.08 38.10 15.29
C PHE A 127 -0.38 37.97 14.86
N LEU A 128 -1.06 39.08 14.58
CA LEU A 128 -2.52 39.10 14.43
C LEU A 128 -2.99 39.86 13.19
N GLN A 129 -4.09 39.37 12.63
CA GLN A 129 -4.83 40.03 11.55
C GLN A 129 -5.59 41.27 12.06
N ALA A 130 -6.23 41.99 11.14
CA ALA A 130 -6.90 43.26 11.41
C ALA A 130 -8.05 43.19 12.46
N ASP A 131 -8.52 42.00 12.80
CA ASP A 131 -9.57 41.77 13.81
C ASP A 131 -9.04 41.70 15.25
N GLN A 132 -7.71 41.71 15.45
CA GLN A 132 -7.02 41.60 16.75
C GLN A 132 -7.27 40.27 17.49
N THR A 133 -7.77 39.24 16.80
CA THR A 133 -8.09 37.94 17.40
C THR A 133 -7.53 36.77 16.62
N THR A 134 -7.48 36.87 15.29
CA THR A 134 -7.01 35.80 14.42
C THR A 134 -5.50 35.88 14.27
N LEU A 135 -4.80 34.78 14.59
CA LEU A 135 -3.36 34.65 14.37
C LEU A 135 -3.04 34.67 12.87
N ILE A 136 -1.82 35.10 12.55
CA ILE A 136 -1.27 34.82 11.21
C ILE A 136 -0.99 33.31 11.13
N PRO A 137 -1.10 32.67 9.96
CA PRO A 137 -0.50 31.34 9.74
C PRO A 137 0.97 31.27 10.20
N VAL A 138 1.45 30.05 10.44
CA VAL A 138 2.85 29.76 10.80
C VAL A 138 3.81 30.46 9.83
N ASN A 139 4.91 30.99 10.38
CA ASN A 139 5.86 31.77 9.62
C ASN A 139 7.20 31.93 10.34
N ASP A 140 8.21 32.36 9.58
CA ASP A 140 9.56 32.55 10.07
C ASP A 140 9.73 33.94 10.64
N PHE A 141 10.06 34.00 11.93
CA PHE A 141 10.21 35.24 12.67
C PHE A 141 11.60 35.41 13.24
N ARG A 142 12.11 36.63 13.10
CA ARG A 142 13.38 37.07 13.69
C ARG A 142 13.12 38.13 14.75
N ILE A 143 13.71 37.95 15.94
CA ILE A 143 13.64 38.91 17.04
C ILE A 143 15.06 39.27 17.49
N ILE A 144 15.30 40.57 17.65
CA ILE A 144 16.54 41.07 18.26
C ILE A 144 16.20 41.59 19.67
N ILE A 145 17.00 41.20 20.66
CA ILE A 145 16.92 41.73 22.01
C ILE A 145 18.14 42.62 22.26
N ASN A 146 17.88 43.89 22.60
CA ASN A 146 18.88 44.90 22.91
C ASN A 146 18.77 45.35 24.38
N ASP A 147 19.91 45.78 24.94
CA ASP A 147 20.07 46.39 26.26
C ASP A 147 19.52 45.54 27.40
N ILE A 148 20.37 44.66 27.92
CA ILE A 148 20.07 43.81 29.07
C ILE A 148 20.44 44.52 30.39
N ASP A 149 21.28 45.57 30.37
CA ASP A 149 21.85 46.24 31.55
C ASP A 149 21.26 47.64 31.77
N GLY A 150 20.06 47.69 32.36
CA GLY A 150 19.42 48.94 32.75
C GLY A 150 20.32 49.83 33.63
N THR A 151 20.48 51.11 33.26
CA THR A 151 21.21 52.08 34.10
C THR A 151 20.71 52.04 35.56
N PRO A 152 21.59 51.92 36.57
CA PRO A 152 21.16 51.84 37.95
C PRO A 152 20.31 53.05 38.32
N ALA A 153 19.20 52.83 39.03
CA ALA A 153 18.47 53.91 39.66
C ALA A 153 19.48 54.79 40.46
N PRO A 154 19.47 56.13 40.30
CA PRO A 154 20.59 57.00 40.67
C PRO A 154 20.84 57.20 42.19
N ALA A 155 20.63 56.19 43.05
CA ALA A 155 20.59 56.38 44.50
C ALA A 155 21.40 55.41 45.38
N ASP A 156 21.97 54.29 44.91
CA ASP A 156 22.80 53.45 45.80
C ASP A 156 24.01 52.78 45.13
N PRO A 157 25.24 53.26 45.36
CA PRO A 157 26.47 52.66 44.86
C PRO A 157 26.93 51.40 45.64
N ASN A 158 26.13 50.86 46.57
CA ASN A 158 26.45 49.65 47.34
C ASN A 158 25.57 48.44 46.98
N VAL A 159 24.65 48.57 46.03
CA VAL A 159 23.92 47.43 45.48
C VAL A 159 24.80 46.85 44.37
N PRO A 160 25.23 45.57 44.45
CA PRO A 160 25.87 44.91 43.32
C PRO A 160 24.91 44.98 42.13
N ILE A 161 25.43 45.31 40.94
CA ILE A 161 24.68 45.18 39.70
C ILE A 161 24.49 43.67 39.52
N GLU A 162 23.25 43.17 39.60
CA GLU A 162 22.93 41.74 39.62
C GLU A 162 22.09 41.32 38.40
N ASN A 163 22.52 40.18 37.84
CA ASN A 163 21.97 39.25 36.85
C ASN A 163 20.62 39.58 36.16
N GLU A 164 20.64 39.62 34.83
CA GLU A 164 19.45 39.64 33.97
C GLU A 164 19.46 38.41 33.03
N ALA A 165 18.31 37.74 32.84
CA ALA A 165 18.20 36.56 31.97
C ALA A 165 16.91 36.58 31.12
N VAL A 166 16.94 35.93 29.96
CA VAL A 166 15.82 35.72 29.02
C VAL A 166 15.83 34.25 28.61
N GLY A 167 14.66 33.63 28.49
CA GLY A 167 14.50 32.27 27.97
C GLY A 167 13.28 32.10 27.07
N THR A 168 13.30 31.16 26.13
CA THR A 168 12.20 30.82 25.19
C THR A 168 11.87 29.34 25.29
N ASP A 169 10.61 28.93 25.08
CA ASP A 169 10.11 27.55 25.16
C ASP A 169 10.02 26.96 23.75
N CYS A 170 10.67 25.83 23.43
CA CYS A 170 10.71 25.27 22.06
C CYS A 170 9.78 24.07 21.80
N SER A 171 9.32 23.32 22.81
CA SER A 171 8.22 22.34 22.60
C SER A 171 7.36 22.14 23.87
N ASN A 172 7.95 22.03 25.05
CA ASN A 172 7.26 22.16 26.36
C ASN A 172 8.23 22.30 27.54
N SER A 173 9.50 22.62 27.32
CA SER A 173 10.49 22.82 28.38
C SER A 173 11.72 23.57 27.88
N VAL A 174 11.77 24.88 28.16
CA VAL A 174 13.06 25.52 28.46
C VAL A 174 12.94 26.30 29.74
N ARG A 175 13.82 25.99 30.68
CA ARG A 175 13.86 26.63 32.01
C ARG A 175 15.24 27.19 32.29
N PHE A 176 15.51 28.42 31.88
CA PHE A 176 16.71 29.12 32.34
C PHE A 176 16.59 29.46 33.83
N THR A 177 17.54 29.01 34.65
CA THR A 177 17.76 29.53 36.01
C THR A 177 19.22 29.95 36.15
N ALA A 178 19.50 31.25 36.24
CA ALA A 178 20.83 31.72 36.62
C ALA A 178 20.76 32.52 37.93
N THR A 179 21.45 32.01 38.96
CA THR A 179 21.81 32.80 40.14
C THR A 179 23.32 32.76 40.40
N ASP A 180 23.86 33.96 40.58
CA ASP A 180 25.11 34.43 41.18
C ASP A 180 26.51 34.10 40.58
N ILE A 181 26.94 35.05 39.75
CA ILE A 181 28.27 35.72 39.64
C ILE A 181 29.48 34.88 39.15
N PRO A 182 30.26 35.36 38.14
CA PRO A 182 30.24 36.70 37.54
C PRO A 182 29.70 36.77 36.10
N THR A 183 28.87 37.79 35.87
CA THR A 183 28.58 38.50 34.61
C THR A 183 28.90 37.74 33.33
N ASN A 184 27.86 37.17 32.72
CA ASN A 184 27.70 36.81 31.31
C ASN A 184 26.25 36.33 31.15
N ILE A 185 25.64 36.47 29.96
CA ILE A 185 24.55 35.56 29.58
C ILE A 185 25.16 34.15 29.70
N ALA A 186 24.73 33.39 30.69
CA ALA A 186 25.15 32.02 30.89
C ALA A 186 23.97 31.14 30.46
N ILE A 187 24.20 30.40 29.40
CA ILE A 187 23.32 29.36 28.89
C ILE A 187 23.65 28.11 29.72
N ASP A 188 22.65 27.60 30.44
CA ASP A 188 22.76 26.36 31.22
C ASP A 188 22.67 25.19 30.25
N THR A 189 23.63 24.27 30.31
CA THR A 189 23.84 23.19 29.34
C THR A 189 23.46 21.83 29.93
N THR A 190 22.46 21.81 30.82
CA THR A 190 22.03 20.60 31.53
C THR A 190 20.65 20.77 32.19
N PRO A 191 19.60 20.05 31.77
CA PRO A 191 19.03 19.94 30.42
C PRO A 191 17.90 20.98 30.18
N PRO A 192 17.61 21.40 28.92
CA PRO A 192 18.29 21.04 27.68
C PRO A 192 19.54 21.88 27.39
N THR A 193 20.43 21.34 26.57
CA THR A 193 21.80 21.83 26.38
C THR A 193 21.97 22.57 25.06
N LEU A 194 22.03 23.90 25.10
CA LEU A 194 22.23 24.73 23.92
C LEU A 194 23.72 24.92 23.59
N LEU A 195 24.15 24.61 22.36
CA LEU A 195 25.46 25.02 21.84
C LEU A 195 25.48 26.53 21.60
N SER A 196 26.09 27.28 22.53
CA SER A 196 26.41 28.69 22.30
C SER A 196 27.91 28.95 22.36
N ALA A 197 28.43 29.62 21.33
CA ALA A 197 29.77 30.18 21.31
C ALA A 197 29.71 31.68 21.63
N GLY A 198 29.89 32.06 22.89
CA GLY A 198 30.24 33.44 23.25
C GLY A 198 29.68 33.89 24.59
N THR A 199 30.58 34.20 25.52
CA THR A 199 30.24 35.03 26.67
C THR A 199 30.97 36.36 26.54
N GLU A 200 30.27 37.47 26.35
CA GLU A 200 30.85 38.82 26.41
C GLU A 200 30.73 39.36 27.84
N SER A 201 31.88 39.52 28.51
CA SER A 201 31.96 40.14 29.84
C SER A 201 31.92 41.66 29.69
N GLU A 202 30.74 42.25 29.85
CA GLU A 202 30.54 43.69 29.79
C GLU A 202 30.90 44.38 31.11
N ALA A 203 32.17 44.77 31.26
CA ALA A 203 32.58 45.74 32.28
C ALA A 203 32.54 47.17 31.69
N ASN A 204 31.35 47.65 31.30
CA ASN A 204 31.06 48.97 30.71
C ASN A 204 31.47 49.16 29.22
N GLY A 205 30.98 48.31 28.30
CA GLY A 205 31.09 48.44 26.84
C GLY A 205 29.76 48.79 26.14
N PRO A 206 29.72 48.83 24.79
CA PRO A 206 28.52 49.13 24.00
C PRO A 206 27.48 47.99 24.03
N GLU A 207 26.21 48.34 23.78
CA GLU A 207 25.02 47.47 23.65
C GLU A 207 25.30 46.02 23.17
N SER A 208 24.88 45.02 23.96
CA SER A 208 24.87 43.60 23.56
C SER A 208 23.58 43.30 22.78
N ASN A 209 23.72 42.77 21.57
CA ASN A 209 22.59 42.36 20.72
C ASN A 209 22.55 40.83 20.62
N LEU A 210 21.44 40.22 21.05
CA LEU A 210 21.18 38.79 20.84
C LEU A 210 20.06 38.62 19.82
N MET A 211 20.27 37.73 18.85
CA MET A 211 19.28 37.42 17.81
C MET A 211 18.70 36.05 18.09
N PHE A 212 17.37 35.97 18.03
CA PHE A 212 16.63 34.73 18.06
C PHE A 212 15.90 34.59 16.72
N GLU A 213 15.97 33.40 16.17
CA GLU A 213 15.32 33.01 14.93
C GLU A 213 14.38 31.86 15.25
N PHE A 214 13.15 31.94 14.75
CA PHE A 214 12.09 30.97 15.01
C PHE A 214 11.48 30.61 13.67
N ASN A 215 11.42 29.33 13.36
CA ASN A 215 10.83 28.81 12.12
C ASN A 215 9.42 28.31 12.42
N ASP A 216 8.49 28.52 11.48
CA ASP A 216 7.12 27.97 11.51
C ASP A 216 6.30 28.21 12.81
N VAL A 217 6.52 29.34 13.47
CA VAL A 217 5.75 29.70 14.67
C VAL A 217 4.62 30.69 14.36
N ASN A 218 3.55 30.70 15.17
CA ASN A 218 2.48 31.71 15.10
C ASN A 218 2.45 32.64 16.33
N PHE A 219 3.19 32.30 17.39
CA PHE A 219 3.50 33.15 18.55
C PHE A 219 4.87 32.76 19.14
N ILE A 220 5.46 33.65 19.93
CA ILE A 220 6.76 33.45 20.59
C ILE A 220 6.61 33.74 22.08
N GLU A 221 7.16 32.90 22.97
CA GLU A 221 7.11 33.11 24.42
C GLU A 221 8.48 33.33 25.03
N PHE A 222 8.55 34.22 26.04
CA PHE A 222 9.76 34.40 26.83
C PHE A 222 9.50 34.36 28.34
N ASP A 223 10.30 33.58 29.07
CA ASP A 223 10.45 33.69 30.52
C ASP A 223 11.53 34.74 30.84
N ILE A 224 11.11 35.81 31.50
CA ILE A 224 11.97 36.96 31.75
C ILE A 224 12.27 37.11 33.24
N TYR A 225 13.57 37.12 33.56
CA TYR A 225 14.10 37.44 34.88
C TYR A 225 14.70 38.84 34.86
N ALA A 226 14.12 39.74 35.65
CA ALA A 226 14.61 41.10 35.80
C ALA A 226 14.56 41.50 37.27
N ASN A 227 15.62 42.11 37.77
CA ASN A 227 15.60 42.76 39.07
C ASN A 227 14.70 44.03 39.05
N PRO A 228 14.18 44.50 40.20
CA PRO A 228 13.41 45.75 40.23
C PRO A 228 14.23 46.94 39.71
N GLY A 229 13.77 47.60 38.65
CA GLY A 229 14.38 48.78 38.04
C GLY A 229 14.97 48.59 36.64
N PHE A 230 14.94 47.37 36.09
CA PHE A 230 15.56 47.00 34.81
C PHE A 230 14.56 46.93 33.66
N ILE A 231 15.06 47.10 32.43
CA ILE A 231 14.30 47.14 31.17
C ILE A 231 15.01 46.21 30.18
N LYS A 232 14.24 45.46 29.39
CA LYS A 232 14.70 44.76 28.18
C LYS A 232 13.98 45.34 26.97
N GLU A 233 14.71 45.58 25.89
CA GLU A 233 14.14 46.10 24.64
C GLU A 233 14.08 44.99 23.59
N PHE A 234 12.90 44.81 23.00
CA PHE A 234 12.67 43.86 21.92
C PHE A 234 12.41 44.62 20.63
N ASP A 235 13.18 44.31 19.61
CA ASP A 235 13.11 44.90 18.28
C ASP A 235 12.75 43.84 17.23
N LEU A 236 11.70 44.13 16.46
CA LEU A 236 11.21 43.31 15.35
C LEU A 236 11.58 43.92 13.98
N ASN A 237 12.15 45.12 13.95
CA ASN A 237 12.46 45.88 12.76
C ASN A 237 13.90 45.58 12.29
N GLN A 238 14.05 44.67 11.32
CA GLN A 238 15.37 44.20 10.83
C GLN A 238 16.34 45.31 10.34
N SER A 239 15.86 46.53 10.10
CA SER A 239 16.67 47.63 9.57
C SER A 239 17.41 48.47 10.62
N GLU A 240 17.04 48.37 11.90
CA GLU A 240 17.57 49.29 12.93
C GLU A 240 18.90 48.83 13.53
N TYR A 241 19.11 47.51 13.67
CA TYR A 241 20.35 46.94 14.20
C TYR A 241 20.88 45.82 13.29
N GLN A 242 22.05 46.05 12.69
CA GLN A 242 22.75 45.06 11.88
C GLN A 242 23.82 44.38 12.74
N ILE A 243 23.69 43.06 12.97
CA ILE A 243 24.65 42.27 13.75
C ILE A 243 25.76 41.80 12.80
N ASN A 244 27.02 42.16 13.10
CA ASN A 244 28.16 41.88 12.21
C ASN A 244 28.83 40.52 12.48
N THR A 245 28.45 39.84 13.57
CA THR A 245 28.90 38.51 14.01
C THR A 245 27.75 37.90 14.80
N PHE A 246 27.15 36.85 14.26
CA PHE A 246 25.94 36.24 14.80
C PHE A 246 26.30 35.24 15.91
N LEU A 247 25.57 35.29 17.03
CA LEU A 247 25.37 34.12 17.88
C LEU A 247 24.01 33.54 17.47
N TYR A 248 24.02 32.33 16.92
CA TYR A 248 22.82 31.59 16.57
C TYR A 248 22.42 30.68 17.73
N SER A 249 21.11 30.45 17.86
CA SER A 249 20.49 29.55 18.82
C SER A 249 19.38 28.85 18.05
N VAL A 250 19.63 27.62 17.59
CA VAL A 250 18.67 26.74 16.94
C VAL A 250 18.11 25.78 18.00
N CYS A 251 16.85 25.43 17.91
CA CYS A 251 16.25 24.40 18.77
C CYS A 251 16.51 23.04 18.11
N VAL A 252 17.11 22.12 18.87
CA VAL A 252 17.33 20.71 18.51
C VAL A 252 16.23 19.90 19.20
N GLY A 253 15.68 18.90 18.52
CA GLY A 253 14.68 17.99 19.07
C GLY A 253 15.29 16.99 20.05
N ASP A 254 14.42 16.18 20.60
CA ASP A 254 14.60 15.06 21.55
C ASP A 254 13.38 14.18 21.22
N SER A 255 13.45 13.51 20.07
CA SER A 255 12.29 12.93 19.39
C SER A 255 11.69 11.80 20.22
N ASP A 256 12.50 10.86 20.65
CA ASP A 256 12.13 9.75 21.54
C ASP A 256 11.91 10.13 23.03
N GLY A 257 12.25 11.35 23.43
CA GLY A 257 12.07 11.85 24.79
C GLY A 257 12.97 11.17 25.84
N ASP A 258 14.06 10.51 25.44
CA ASP A 258 14.97 9.79 26.32
C ASP A 258 15.89 10.74 27.13
N GLY A 259 16.00 11.99 26.67
CA GLY A 259 16.76 13.08 27.28
C GLY A 259 18.17 13.29 26.73
N VAL A 260 18.55 12.56 25.69
CA VAL A 260 19.56 12.90 24.70
C VAL A 260 18.88 13.79 23.64
N PHE A 261 19.61 14.37 22.69
CA PHE A 261 19.03 15.31 21.70
C PHE A 261 19.44 14.82 20.35
N ASP A 262 18.53 14.80 19.39
CA ASP A 262 18.71 14.30 18.01
C ASP A 262 20.11 14.62 17.44
N ASN A 263 20.56 15.87 17.61
CA ASN A 263 21.85 16.30 17.07
C ASN A 263 23.12 15.69 17.75
N VAL A 264 22.96 14.86 18.77
CA VAL A 264 23.99 14.19 19.60
C VAL A 264 23.62 12.74 19.86
N ASP A 265 22.34 12.45 19.87
CA ASP A 265 21.79 11.12 19.82
C ASP A 265 22.33 10.38 18.59
N ILE A 266 22.36 9.07 18.67
CA ILE A 266 22.85 8.17 17.63
C ILE A 266 21.77 7.19 17.16
N ASP A 267 20.60 7.26 17.76
CA ASP A 267 19.39 6.43 17.60
C ASP A 267 18.18 7.31 17.99
N ASP A 268 17.88 8.33 17.17
CA ASP A 268 16.98 9.46 17.46
C ASP A 268 15.52 9.06 17.83
N ASP A 269 15.06 7.88 17.40
CA ASP A 269 13.73 7.30 17.66
C ASP A 269 13.76 6.07 18.59
N ASN A 270 14.97 5.66 19.01
CA ASN A 270 15.22 4.59 19.96
C ASN A 270 14.74 3.20 19.51
N ASP A 271 14.66 3.00 18.19
CA ASP A 271 14.27 1.74 17.58
C ASP A 271 15.43 0.70 17.60
N GLY A 272 16.65 1.14 17.91
CA GLY A 272 17.83 0.31 18.06
C GLY A 272 18.67 0.13 16.80
N ILE A 273 18.18 0.59 15.65
CA ILE A 273 19.01 0.91 14.48
C ILE A 273 19.75 2.22 14.82
N LEU A 274 20.75 2.62 14.04
CA LEU A 274 21.45 3.88 14.30
C LEU A 274 21.09 4.82 13.16
N ASP A 275 20.99 6.13 13.40
CA ASP A 275 20.61 7.09 12.35
C ASP A 275 21.50 6.96 11.11
N ILE A 276 22.78 6.67 11.34
CA ILE A 276 23.78 6.47 10.29
C ILE A 276 23.58 5.17 9.51
N VAL A 277 23.02 4.13 10.11
CA VAL A 277 22.70 2.85 9.47
C VAL A 277 21.46 3.01 8.59
N GLU A 278 20.42 3.66 9.11
CA GLU A 278 19.16 3.93 8.39
C GLU A 278 19.40 4.81 7.18
N SER A 279 20.28 5.80 7.32
CA SER A 279 20.67 6.71 6.26
C SER A 279 21.81 6.18 5.37
N ASN A 280 21.97 4.86 5.24
CA ASN A 280 22.97 4.18 4.39
C ASN A 280 24.42 4.70 4.58
N GLY A 281 24.82 4.87 5.82
CA GLY A 281 26.14 5.34 6.23
C GLY A 281 26.32 6.86 6.28
N ASN A 282 25.26 7.64 6.02
CA ASN A 282 25.27 9.10 6.07
C ASN A 282 24.73 9.57 7.41
N ASP A 283 25.30 10.64 7.97
CA ASP A 283 24.85 11.22 9.23
C ASP A 283 23.72 12.22 8.94
N PRO A 284 22.44 11.93 9.24
CA PRO A 284 21.32 12.81 8.90
C PRO A 284 21.42 14.16 9.62
N ASN A 285 21.81 14.16 10.89
CA ASN A 285 21.99 15.33 11.74
C ASN A 285 23.26 16.15 11.44
N GLY A 286 24.15 15.63 10.59
CA GLY A 286 25.36 16.30 10.13
C GLY A 286 25.10 17.53 9.25
N ASP A 287 26.11 18.37 9.08
CA ASP A 287 26.09 19.55 8.17
C ASP A 287 27.29 19.42 7.22
N ALA A 288 27.14 18.59 6.19
CA ALA A 288 28.25 18.17 5.34
C ALA A 288 28.88 19.35 4.57
N ASP A 289 28.07 20.34 4.17
CA ASP A 289 28.49 21.44 3.34
C ASP A 289 28.80 22.74 4.12
N GLY A 290 28.36 22.82 5.38
CA GLY A 290 28.63 23.90 6.32
C GLY A 290 27.73 25.12 6.16
N ASP A 291 26.55 24.97 5.55
CA ASP A 291 25.58 26.04 5.35
C ASP A 291 24.63 26.23 6.55
N GLY A 292 24.65 25.27 7.49
CA GLY A 292 23.89 25.29 8.72
C GLY A 292 22.53 24.60 8.67
N LEU A 293 22.20 23.90 7.58
CA LEU A 293 21.11 22.92 7.52
C LEU A 293 21.65 21.50 7.85
N PRO A 294 20.87 20.68 8.60
CA PRO A 294 21.13 19.25 8.69
C PRO A 294 21.02 18.59 7.32
N ASN A 295 21.75 17.49 7.12
CA ASN A 295 21.81 16.79 5.84
C ASN A 295 20.43 16.26 5.40
N TYR A 296 19.60 15.77 6.32
CA TYR A 296 18.24 15.30 6.02
C TYR A 296 17.28 16.42 5.60
N GLN A 297 17.64 17.69 5.79
CA GLN A 297 16.87 18.86 5.36
C GLN A 297 17.55 19.63 4.20
N ASP A 298 18.66 19.12 3.68
CA ASP A 298 19.43 19.76 2.61
C ASP A 298 19.09 19.15 1.24
N VAL A 299 18.15 19.78 0.54
CA VAL A 299 17.72 19.39 -0.82
C VAL A 299 18.55 20.06 -1.94
N LEU A 300 19.61 20.81 -1.61
CA LEU A 300 20.39 21.57 -2.58
C LEU A 300 21.77 20.97 -2.81
N ASP A 301 21.94 20.24 -3.93
CA ASP A 301 23.26 19.81 -4.39
C ASP A 301 24.17 21.03 -4.73
N ASN A 302 24.98 21.46 -3.76
CA ASN A 302 25.96 22.54 -3.92
C ASN A 302 27.22 22.11 -4.71
N SER A 303 27.12 21.14 -5.64
CA SER A 303 28.20 20.66 -6.54
C SER A 303 28.76 21.68 -7.57
N GLY A 304 28.58 22.98 -7.37
CA GLY A 304 29.36 24.02 -8.04
C GLY A 304 28.76 24.56 -9.34
N ASP A 305 27.71 25.37 -9.21
CA ASP A 305 27.11 26.16 -10.28
C ASP A 305 27.92 27.44 -10.68
N GLY A 306 29.11 27.63 -10.08
CA GLY A 306 30.11 28.59 -10.54
C GLY A 306 30.18 29.92 -9.77
N VAL A 307 29.62 30.00 -8.58
CA VAL A 307 29.88 31.09 -7.63
C VAL A 307 31.13 30.79 -6.79
N PRO A 308 32.13 31.70 -6.70
CA PRO A 308 33.39 31.44 -5.99
C PRO A 308 33.30 31.67 -4.48
N THR A 309 32.35 31.02 -3.80
CA THR A 309 32.26 31.01 -2.34
C THR A 309 31.97 29.61 -1.83
N TYR A 310 32.90 29.16 -0.97
CA TYR A 310 32.99 27.85 -0.33
C TYR A 310 33.21 26.65 -1.26
N ASN A 311 33.90 25.67 -0.72
CA ASN A 311 34.83 24.80 -1.45
C ASN A 311 34.09 23.59 -2.00
N ALA A 312 34.05 23.44 -3.33
CA ALA A 312 33.68 22.18 -3.98
C ALA A 312 34.41 21.02 -3.28
N ASN A 313 33.65 20.16 -2.59
CA ASN A 313 34.10 18.94 -1.91
C ASN A 313 35.02 19.21 -0.70
N ALA A 314 34.58 20.00 0.29
CA ALA A 314 35.39 20.36 1.45
C ALA A 314 35.47 19.31 2.56
N ASP A 315 34.50 18.41 2.64
CA ASP A 315 34.32 17.43 3.71
C ASP A 315 34.57 15.99 3.23
N GLY A 316 34.27 15.70 1.96
CA GLY A 316 34.45 14.38 1.35
C GLY A 316 33.17 13.56 1.17
N SER A 317 31.99 14.13 1.44
CA SER A 317 30.71 13.46 1.20
C SER A 317 30.51 13.13 -0.29
N VAL A 318 29.89 11.98 -0.55
CA VAL A 318 29.47 11.47 -1.87
C VAL A 318 27.96 11.34 -1.99
N THR A 319 27.24 11.82 -0.97
CA THR A 319 25.80 11.68 -0.79
C THR A 319 25.03 12.38 -1.91
N ASN A 320 23.97 11.73 -2.39
CA ASN A 320 23.09 12.26 -3.42
C ASN A 320 21.87 12.89 -2.75
N TYR A 321 21.83 14.21 -2.67
CA TYR A 321 20.70 14.97 -2.12
C TYR A 321 19.57 15.17 -3.15
N THR A 322 19.26 14.11 -3.91
CA THR A 322 18.08 14.15 -4.78
C THR A 322 16.86 14.04 -3.88
N ASP A 323 15.89 14.90 -4.13
CA ASP A 323 14.56 14.91 -3.52
C ASP A 323 13.60 14.79 -4.72
N ALA A 324 13.16 13.56 -4.99
CA ALA A 324 12.41 13.22 -6.19
C ALA A 324 10.93 13.64 -6.10
N ASN A 325 10.34 13.54 -4.90
CA ASN A 325 8.94 13.84 -4.59
C ASN A 325 8.72 15.35 -4.26
N SER A 326 9.78 16.10 -3.99
CA SER A 326 9.79 17.52 -3.61
C SER A 326 9.08 17.82 -2.28
N ASP A 327 9.19 16.91 -1.32
CA ASP A 327 8.57 16.98 0.00
C ASP A 327 9.42 17.81 1.00
N GLY A 328 10.74 17.82 0.80
CA GLY A 328 11.72 18.52 1.65
C GLY A 328 12.76 17.61 2.29
N VAL A 329 12.66 16.30 2.13
CA VAL A 329 13.63 15.30 2.59
C VAL A 329 14.34 14.69 1.36
N PRO A 330 15.67 14.55 1.36
CA PRO A 330 16.35 13.85 0.28
C PRO A 330 16.13 12.33 0.35
N ASP A 331 15.95 11.67 -0.81
CA ASP A 331 15.69 10.22 -1.00
C ASP A 331 16.72 9.26 -0.34
N VAL A 332 17.80 9.78 0.25
CA VAL A 332 18.82 8.98 0.97
C VAL A 332 18.57 8.94 2.48
N TYR A 333 17.62 9.74 2.96
CA TYR A 333 17.17 9.87 4.33
C TYR A 333 15.68 9.54 4.48
N GLU A 334 15.04 9.07 3.41
CA GLU A 334 13.62 8.72 3.31
C GLU A 334 13.53 7.46 2.44
N ALA A 335 12.85 6.41 2.88
CA ALA A 335 12.52 5.27 2.03
C ALA A 335 11.44 5.72 1.05
N SER A 336 11.80 5.85 -0.22
CA SER A 336 10.92 6.52 -1.17
C SER A 336 9.75 5.64 -1.63
N GLN A 337 8.63 5.54 -0.89
CA GLN A 337 7.37 4.99 -1.43
C GLN A 337 6.05 5.69 -0.99
N ASP A 338 5.92 6.22 0.22
CA ASP A 338 4.62 6.73 0.74
C ASP A 338 4.34 8.24 0.49
N ASN A 339 5.36 9.07 0.23
CA ASN A 339 5.24 10.55 0.22
C ASN A 339 4.76 11.13 1.55
N ASP A 340 5.11 10.48 2.64
CA ASP A 340 5.11 11.13 3.93
C ASP A 340 6.27 12.16 3.96
N SER A 341 6.66 12.67 5.12
CA SER A 341 7.81 13.57 5.19
C SER A 341 8.69 13.24 6.39
N PHE A 342 8.62 11.99 6.84
CA PHE A 342 9.36 11.47 7.97
C PHE A 342 10.67 10.87 7.45
N PRO A 343 11.82 11.39 7.90
CA PRO A 343 13.10 10.82 7.52
C PRO A 343 13.38 9.58 8.40
N ASN A 344 13.85 8.47 7.82
CA ASN A 344 14.00 7.16 8.47
C ASN A 344 14.44 7.20 9.95
N HIS A 345 15.51 7.94 10.29
CA HIS A 345 15.99 8.12 11.68
C HIS A 345 15.00 8.76 12.68
N LEU A 346 13.79 9.10 12.26
CA LEU A 346 12.73 9.68 13.07
C LEU A 346 11.41 8.94 12.85
N ASP A 347 11.49 7.75 12.26
CA ASP A 347 10.37 6.97 11.76
C ASP A 347 10.45 5.55 12.34
N LEU A 348 9.36 5.09 12.95
CA LEU A 348 9.32 3.78 13.59
C LEU A 348 8.89 2.64 12.64
N ASP A 349 8.51 2.98 11.40
CA ASP A 349 7.96 2.09 10.35
C ASP A 349 8.34 2.69 8.99
N SER A 350 9.64 2.67 8.66
CA SER A 350 10.28 3.50 7.63
C SER A 350 9.80 3.22 6.20
N ASP A 351 9.26 2.04 5.90
CA ASP A 351 8.64 1.71 4.61
C ASP A 351 7.10 1.62 4.66
N ASP A 352 6.54 2.07 5.79
CA ASP A 352 5.15 2.45 5.98
C ASP A 352 4.21 1.25 5.79
N ASP A 353 4.69 0.10 6.26
CA ASP A 353 4.17 -1.21 5.95
C ASP A 353 3.27 -1.76 7.10
N GLY A 354 3.42 -1.16 8.28
CA GLY A 354 2.70 -1.49 9.51
C GLY A 354 3.48 -2.37 10.46
N ILE A 355 4.71 -2.78 10.13
CA ILE A 355 5.61 -3.57 10.97
C ILE A 355 6.69 -2.61 11.49
N PRO A 356 6.93 -2.52 12.81
CA PRO A 356 7.95 -1.62 13.31
C PRO A 356 9.39 -2.00 12.92
N ASP A 357 10.23 -1.03 12.56
CA ASP A 357 11.64 -1.18 12.16
C ASP A 357 12.45 -2.04 13.14
N ASN A 358 12.22 -1.85 14.45
CA ASN A 358 12.83 -2.64 15.53
C ASN A 358 12.60 -4.15 15.37
N ILE A 359 11.43 -4.54 14.89
CA ILE A 359 11.03 -5.93 14.61
C ILE A 359 11.68 -6.40 13.32
N GLU A 360 11.79 -5.51 12.34
CA GLU A 360 12.21 -5.89 11.01
C GLU A 360 13.71 -6.04 10.85
N ALA A 361 14.47 -5.14 11.48
CA ALA A 361 15.92 -5.20 11.56
C ALA A 361 16.45 -6.46 12.27
N GLN A 362 15.59 -7.35 12.78
CA GLN A 362 15.96 -8.53 13.56
C GLN A 362 15.26 -9.82 13.11
N ALA A 363 16.03 -10.89 12.98
CA ALA A 363 15.49 -12.24 12.76
C ALA A 363 14.62 -12.71 13.94
N THR A 364 13.46 -13.29 13.62
CA THR A 364 12.38 -13.75 14.52
C THR A 364 12.91 -14.60 15.66
N GLY A 365 13.79 -15.56 15.35
CA GLY A 365 14.33 -16.51 16.33
C GLY A 365 15.31 -15.90 17.33
N THR A 366 15.82 -14.69 17.06
CA THR A 366 16.84 -14.01 17.87
C THR A 366 16.43 -12.61 18.34
N TYR A 367 15.22 -12.18 18.03
CA TYR A 367 14.66 -10.88 18.43
C TYR A 367 14.96 -10.51 19.89
N VAL A 368 15.47 -9.30 20.06
CA VAL A 368 15.73 -8.66 21.35
C VAL A 368 14.93 -7.36 21.37
N ALA A 369 13.98 -7.24 22.30
CA ALA A 369 13.25 -5.99 22.51
C ALA A 369 14.11 -4.96 23.28
N PRO A 370 13.77 -3.66 23.24
CA PRO A 370 14.43 -2.63 24.02
C PRO A 370 14.36 -2.92 25.52
N SER A 371 15.37 -2.48 26.27
CA SER A 371 15.40 -2.62 27.74
C SER A 371 14.71 -1.46 28.46
N GLY A 372 14.53 -0.33 27.77
CA GLY A 372 14.12 0.98 28.30
C GLY A 372 15.19 1.59 29.22
N ASN A 373 16.47 1.27 29.01
CA ASN A 373 17.57 1.84 29.78
C ASN A 373 18.71 2.19 28.85
N ASP A 374 19.19 3.42 28.98
CA ASP A 374 20.49 3.85 28.48
C ASP A 374 21.42 4.13 29.69
N SER A 375 22.44 3.30 29.85
CA SER A 375 23.37 3.40 30.98
C SER A 375 24.44 4.49 30.80
N ASP A 376 24.77 4.90 29.58
CA ASP A 376 25.88 5.81 29.31
C ASP A 376 25.49 7.17 28.70
N GLY A 377 24.21 7.33 28.35
CA GLY A 377 23.56 8.60 28.06
C GLY A 377 23.84 9.08 26.65
N ASP A 378 23.89 8.16 25.69
CA ASP A 378 24.17 8.44 24.29
C ASP A 378 23.01 8.18 23.34
N GLY A 379 21.86 7.74 23.87
CA GLY A 379 20.59 7.60 23.15
C GLY A 379 20.24 6.17 22.78
N LEU A 380 21.26 5.31 22.62
CA LEU A 380 21.06 3.91 22.24
C LEU A 380 20.74 3.02 23.46
N ASP A 381 19.68 2.20 23.36
CA ASP A 381 19.31 1.29 24.44
C ASP A 381 20.41 0.26 24.79
N ASP A 382 20.55 -0.04 26.10
CA ASP A 382 21.52 -0.98 26.68
C ASP A 382 21.52 -2.38 26.02
N ASN A 383 20.39 -2.81 25.44
CA ASN A 383 20.30 -4.09 24.72
C ASN A 383 20.98 -4.07 23.35
N TYR A 384 21.14 -2.90 22.72
CA TYR A 384 21.65 -2.70 21.36
C TYR A 384 23.10 -2.20 21.31
N GLU A 385 23.65 -1.81 22.46
CA GLU A 385 25.04 -1.41 22.69
C GLU A 385 26.12 -2.36 22.13
N GLY A 386 25.88 -3.67 22.16
CA GLY A 386 26.80 -4.68 21.62
C GLY A 386 28.24 -4.57 22.18
N THR A 387 29.21 -4.13 21.36
CA THR A 387 30.62 -3.94 21.76
C THR A 387 31.06 -2.48 21.89
N GLY A 388 30.09 -1.57 22.06
CA GLY A 388 30.23 -0.13 22.22
C GLY A 388 29.55 0.57 21.06
N ASN A 389 28.24 0.81 21.22
CA ASN A 389 27.35 1.49 20.28
C ASN A 389 27.30 0.77 18.94
N GLN A 390 27.02 -0.53 18.98
CA GLN A 390 26.94 -1.33 17.76
C GLN A 390 25.65 -1.07 16.98
N GLY A 391 24.55 -0.82 17.71
CA GLY A 391 23.20 -0.88 17.17
C GLY A 391 22.82 -2.30 16.75
N LEU A 392 21.62 -2.41 16.22
CA LEU A 392 21.18 -3.55 15.42
C LEU A 392 22.01 -3.62 14.14
N ILE A 393 22.16 -4.85 13.63
CA ILE A 393 22.63 -5.06 12.26
C ILE A 393 21.37 -5.49 11.52
N PRO A 394 20.76 -4.60 10.72
CA PRO A 394 19.52 -4.91 10.03
C PRO A 394 19.62 -6.21 9.24
N VAL A 395 18.54 -6.98 9.30
CA VAL A 395 18.37 -8.12 8.41
C VAL A 395 18.12 -7.58 7.01
N ASN A 396 18.61 -8.34 6.04
CA ASN A 396 18.16 -8.27 4.67
C ASN A 396 17.91 -9.75 4.31
N THR A 397 16.65 -10.09 4.07
CA THR A 397 16.18 -11.46 3.87
C THR A 397 16.46 -11.93 2.45
N ASP A 398 16.22 -11.07 1.46
CA ASP A 398 16.39 -11.33 0.04
C ASP A 398 17.85 -11.34 -0.49
N ALA A 399 18.87 -10.94 0.28
CA ALA A 399 20.24 -10.66 -0.22
C ALA A 399 20.92 -11.88 -0.87
N ALA A 400 20.39 -13.07 -0.59
CA ALA A 400 20.88 -14.32 -1.15
C ALA A 400 20.16 -14.72 -2.46
N PHE A 401 19.09 -14.02 -2.85
CA PHE A 401 18.19 -14.37 -3.94
C PHE A 401 18.76 -13.93 -5.29
N VAL A 402 18.18 -14.43 -6.38
CA VAL A 402 18.67 -14.14 -7.74
C VAL A 402 18.27 -12.73 -8.18
N THR A 403 17.10 -12.29 -7.72
CA THR A 403 16.45 -11.00 -7.97
C THR A 403 16.72 -9.96 -6.89
N SER A 404 17.63 -10.23 -5.94
CA SER A 404 17.83 -9.39 -4.75
C SER A 404 18.00 -7.90 -5.06
N ASP A 405 17.39 -7.03 -4.26
CA ASP A 405 17.46 -5.58 -4.42
C ASP A 405 18.51 -4.93 -3.48
N ASN A 406 18.95 -5.66 -2.45
CA ASN A 406 19.93 -5.24 -1.43
C ASN A 406 19.44 -4.06 -0.56
N VAL A 407 18.12 -3.96 -0.33
CA VAL A 407 17.48 -3.05 0.62
C VAL A 407 17.24 -3.81 1.94
N PRO A 408 17.65 -3.31 3.11
CA PRO A 408 17.34 -3.97 4.38
C PRO A 408 15.83 -4.08 4.64
N ASP A 409 15.41 -5.12 5.36
CA ASP A 409 13.99 -5.46 5.57
C ASP A 409 13.14 -4.25 6.01
N PHE A 410 13.58 -3.48 7.02
CA PHE A 410 12.87 -2.27 7.50
C PHE A 410 12.74 -1.10 6.50
N LEU A 411 13.26 -1.26 5.29
CA LEU A 411 13.17 -0.28 4.19
C LEU A 411 12.62 -0.92 2.92
N ASP A 412 12.27 -2.21 2.97
CA ASP A 412 11.94 -3.07 1.86
C ASP A 412 10.50 -3.58 1.99
N PRO A 413 9.54 -3.02 1.24
CA PRO A 413 8.12 -3.36 1.40
C PRO A 413 7.74 -4.77 0.90
N ASP A 414 8.72 -5.57 0.48
CA ASP A 414 8.64 -6.98 0.08
C ASP A 414 9.98 -7.65 0.45
N SER A 415 10.20 -7.82 1.76
CA SER A 415 11.48 -8.18 2.38
C SER A 415 12.12 -9.47 1.84
N ASP A 416 11.31 -10.40 1.33
CA ASP A 416 11.79 -11.63 0.72
C ASP A 416 11.65 -11.70 -0.81
N ASN A 417 11.08 -10.68 -1.45
CA ASN A 417 10.98 -10.55 -2.89
C ASN A 417 10.26 -11.73 -3.57
N ASP A 418 9.23 -12.27 -2.94
CA ASP A 418 8.30 -13.24 -3.54
C ASP A 418 7.12 -12.56 -4.28
N GLY A 419 7.05 -11.23 -4.17
CA GLY A 419 6.11 -10.37 -4.86
C GLY A 419 4.81 -10.13 -4.08
N ILE A 420 4.69 -10.59 -2.84
CA ILE A 420 3.59 -10.22 -1.94
C ILE A 420 4.15 -9.14 -1.02
N PRO A 421 3.51 -7.96 -0.90
CA PRO A 421 4.03 -6.94 -0.01
C PRO A 421 3.95 -7.37 1.47
N ASP A 422 4.93 -6.95 2.27
CA ASP A 422 5.03 -7.25 3.70
C ASP A 422 3.74 -6.85 4.46
N THR A 423 3.16 -5.70 4.09
CA THR A 423 1.85 -5.23 4.57
C THR A 423 0.71 -6.24 4.42
N VAL A 424 0.75 -7.05 3.34
CA VAL A 424 -0.25 -8.07 3.04
C VAL A 424 -0.01 -9.26 3.96
N GLU A 425 1.22 -9.76 4.00
CA GLU A 425 1.57 -10.99 4.71
C GLU A 425 1.52 -10.82 6.24
N ALA A 426 1.97 -9.67 6.75
CA ALA A 426 1.91 -9.34 8.16
C ALA A 426 0.46 -9.20 8.68
N TYR A 427 -0.50 -8.93 7.79
CA TYR A 427 -1.87 -8.62 8.15
C TYR A 427 -2.94 -9.47 7.45
N ASP A 428 -2.56 -10.54 6.76
CA ASP A 428 -3.46 -11.58 6.26
C ASP A 428 -3.50 -12.77 7.23
N THR A 429 -4.48 -12.75 8.12
CA THR A 429 -4.69 -13.81 9.11
C THR A 429 -5.50 -14.98 8.58
N ASN A 430 -5.92 -14.96 7.31
CA ASN A 430 -6.80 -15.95 6.73
C ASN A 430 -6.25 -16.64 5.47
N GLY A 431 -5.14 -16.14 4.91
CA GLY A 431 -4.42 -16.72 3.78
C GLY A 431 -5.21 -16.57 2.48
N ASP A 432 -5.88 -15.43 2.28
CA ASP A 432 -6.58 -15.08 1.04
C ASP A 432 -5.90 -13.98 0.22
N ASP A 433 -4.65 -13.66 0.54
CA ASP A 433 -3.79 -12.65 -0.09
C ASP A 433 -4.40 -11.24 -0.06
N ILE A 434 -5.28 -11.02 0.92
CA ILE A 434 -5.95 -9.74 1.16
C ILE A 434 -5.76 -9.38 2.63
N PRO A 435 -5.04 -8.29 2.94
CA PRO A 435 -4.80 -7.93 4.33
C PRO A 435 -6.10 -7.47 5.01
N GLU A 436 -6.26 -7.83 6.28
CA GLU A 436 -7.41 -7.38 7.08
C GLU A 436 -7.26 -5.95 7.61
N ILE A 437 -6.03 -5.42 7.60
CA ILE A 437 -5.70 -4.06 7.99
C ILE A 437 -4.99 -3.41 6.81
N THR A 438 -5.40 -2.19 6.46
CA THR A 438 -4.84 -1.44 5.32
C THR A 438 -4.50 -0.04 5.79
N LEU A 439 -3.47 0.59 5.24
CA LEU A 439 -3.09 1.98 5.51
C LEU A 439 -4.29 2.96 5.49
N SER A 440 -4.34 3.84 6.49
CA SER A 440 -5.31 4.94 6.57
C SER A 440 -4.82 6.22 5.88
N GLY A 441 -3.50 6.36 5.73
CA GLY A 441 -2.78 7.57 5.32
C GLY A 441 -2.87 8.69 6.36
N ASN A 442 -3.03 8.35 7.64
CA ASN A 442 -3.04 9.31 8.74
C ASN A 442 -2.19 8.76 9.88
N ASP A 443 -1.32 9.61 10.39
CA ASP A 443 -0.61 9.42 11.63
C ASP A 443 -0.98 10.59 12.56
N THR A 444 -1.65 10.29 13.68
CA THR A 444 -2.21 11.31 14.59
C THR A 444 -1.17 11.90 15.53
N ASP A 445 -0.20 11.11 15.94
CA ASP A 445 0.81 11.41 16.95
C ASP A 445 2.23 11.58 16.42
N LEU A 446 2.41 11.42 15.11
CA LEU A 446 3.61 11.78 14.37
C LEU A 446 4.81 10.94 14.80
N ASP A 447 4.61 9.63 14.86
CA ASP A 447 5.63 8.64 15.22
C ASP A 447 5.99 7.67 14.10
N GLY A 448 5.48 7.90 12.89
CA GLY A 448 5.79 7.10 11.70
C GLY A 448 4.81 5.96 11.47
N ILE A 449 4.06 5.53 12.49
CA ILE A 449 3.14 4.39 12.36
C ILE A 449 1.73 4.89 12.00
N ASP A 450 1.15 4.39 10.89
CA ASP A 450 -0.22 4.76 10.51
C ASP A 450 -1.26 4.39 11.59
N ASP A 451 -2.25 5.27 11.81
CA ASP A 451 -3.35 5.15 12.78
C ASP A 451 -4.06 3.78 12.78
N ASN A 452 -4.07 3.03 11.66
CA ASN A 452 -4.68 1.71 11.58
C ASN A 452 -3.78 0.58 12.14
N PHE A 453 -2.46 0.76 12.10
CA PHE A 453 -1.45 -0.15 12.66
C PHE A 453 -1.01 0.27 14.07
N ASP A 454 -1.14 1.56 14.39
CA ASP A 454 -0.75 2.15 15.67
C ASP A 454 -1.55 1.56 16.87
N GLN A 455 -0.82 0.88 17.75
CA GLN A 455 -1.28 0.40 19.05
C GLN A 455 -0.78 1.28 20.22
N ASN A 456 0.09 2.24 19.95
CA ASN A 456 0.70 3.22 20.83
C ASN A 456 0.34 4.67 20.46
N ALA A 457 -0.85 5.12 20.91
CA ALA A 457 -1.27 6.52 20.76
C ALA A 457 -0.49 7.56 21.62
N GLY A 458 0.74 7.23 22.05
CA GLY A 458 1.65 8.07 22.81
C GLY A 458 2.60 8.90 21.94
N GLY A 459 2.78 8.51 20.68
CA GLY A 459 3.80 9.00 19.77
C GLY A 459 5.19 8.45 20.10
N ILE A 460 6.17 8.99 19.39
CA ILE A 460 7.59 8.61 19.43
C ILE A 460 8.22 8.80 20.82
N ASP A 461 7.67 9.67 21.67
CA ASP A 461 8.14 9.91 23.05
C ASP A 461 7.65 8.89 24.09
N ASP A 462 6.85 7.89 23.67
CA ASP A 462 6.41 6.81 24.56
C ASP A 462 7.55 5.79 24.77
N PRO A 463 7.84 5.38 26.03
CA PRO A 463 8.88 4.38 26.30
C PRO A 463 8.72 3.02 25.62
N ASP A 464 7.53 2.71 25.10
CA ASP A 464 7.25 1.49 24.35
C ASP A 464 7.02 1.76 22.84
N ALA A 465 7.35 2.97 22.33
CA ALA A 465 7.12 3.41 20.94
C ALA A 465 7.85 2.55 19.91
N ALA A 466 9.15 2.33 20.10
CA ALA A 466 10.01 1.43 19.31
C ALA A 466 9.51 -0.03 19.18
N THR A 467 8.43 -0.42 19.86
CA THR A 467 7.83 -1.75 19.70
C THR A 467 6.34 -1.67 19.43
N ASN A 468 5.80 -0.49 19.11
CA ASN A 468 4.38 -0.23 18.94
C ASN A 468 3.53 -0.93 20.02
N ASN A 469 3.76 -0.56 21.28
CA ASN A 469 3.08 -1.11 22.46
C ASN A 469 3.37 -2.60 22.73
N ASN A 470 4.65 -2.97 22.72
CA ASN A 470 5.17 -4.32 23.01
C ASN A 470 4.77 -5.39 21.97
N GLN A 471 4.63 -5.02 20.70
CA GLN A 471 4.67 -5.98 19.61
C GLN A 471 6.03 -6.71 19.57
N THR A 472 6.02 -7.88 18.95
CA THR A 472 7.20 -8.73 18.73
C THR A 472 6.98 -9.47 17.43
N PRO A 473 7.98 -10.06 16.77
CA PRO A 473 7.74 -10.86 15.55
C PRO A 473 6.58 -11.88 15.67
N ASN A 474 6.38 -12.48 16.85
CA ASN A 474 5.29 -13.45 17.10
C ASN A 474 3.88 -12.84 17.20
N THR A 475 3.71 -11.52 16.97
CA THR A 475 2.38 -10.89 16.88
C THR A 475 1.79 -10.97 15.47
N PHE A 476 2.62 -11.22 14.46
CA PHE A 476 2.23 -11.35 13.05
C PHE A 476 1.90 -12.82 12.69
N PRO A 477 1.37 -13.15 11.50
CA PRO A 477 1.20 -14.51 10.96
C PRO A 477 2.51 -15.29 10.66
N ASP A 478 2.42 -16.63 10.56
CA ASP A 478 3.49 -17.62 10.25
C ASP A 478 2.80 -18.92 9.86
N ASP A 479 2.05 -18.82 8.77
CA ASP A 479 1.29 -19.91 8.19
C ASP A 479 2.02 -20.50 6.96
N ASP A 480 3.02 -19.81 6.38
CA ASP A 480 3.68 -20.21 5.14
C ASP A 480 5.20 -19.91 5.11
N PRO A 481 6.09 -20.92 5.26
CA PRO A 481 5.89 -22.24 5.84
C PRO A 481 6.05 -22.23 7.38
N ALA A 482 5.00 -22.65 8.08
CA ALA A 482 4.91 -22.57 9.54
C ALA A 482 6.18 -22.99 10.33
N GLY A 483 6.75 -22.01 11.02
CA GLY A 483 7.77 -22.09 12.03
C GLY A 483 9.15 -21.71 11.51
N GLY A 484 9.49 -20.44 11.55
CA GLY A 484 10.81 -19.96 11.14
C GLY A 484 10.92 -18.49 11.39
N GLU A 485 10.98 -17.75 10.28
CA GLU A 485 10.71 -16.32 10.27
C GLU A 485 9.18 -16.12 10.35
N ARG A 486 8.69 -14.94 9.96
CA ARG A 486 7.25 -14.67 9.82
C ARG A 486 6.95 -14.61 8.33
N ASP A 487 5.68 -14.71 7.96
CA ASP A 487 5.25 -14.80 6.57
C ASP A 487 5.93 -13.72 5.70
N TRP A 488 5.93 -12.45 6.13
CA TRP A 488 6.62 -11.33 5.45
C TRP A 488 8.17 -11.46 5.27
N ARG A 489 8.81 -12.54 5.72
CA ARG A 489 10.23 -12.87 5.47
C ARG A 489 10.44 -14.33 5.05
N ASP A 490 9.35 -15.07 4.89
CA ASP A 490 9.36 -16.48 4.60
C ASP A 490 8.74 -16.66 3.20
N PRO A 491 9.56 -16.98 2.17
CA PRO A 491 9.04 -17.04 0.81
C PRO A 491 7.96 -18.11 0.69
N ARG A 492 6.91 -17.80 -0.04
CA ARG A 492 5.76 -18.69 -0.29
C ARG A 492 6.15 -20.14 -0.66
N ASP A 493 5.46 -21.10 -0.05
CA ASP A 493 5.50 -22.57 -0.29
C ASP A 493 4.06 -23.06 -0.50
N SER A 494 3.49 -22.76 -1.67
CA SER A 494 2.06 -22.83 -1.99
C SER A 494 1.44 -24.22 -1.75
N ASP A 495 2.20 -25.29 -1.97
CA ASP A 495 1.76 -26.67 -1.78
C ASP A 495 2.20 -27.32 -0.45
N GLY A 496 3.05 -26.63 0.32
CA GLY A 496 3.59 -27.05 1.61
C GLY A 496 4.48 -28.29 1.54
N ASP A 497 5.14 -28.55 0.42
CA ASP A 497 6.09 -29.65 0.23
C ASP A 497 7.43 -29.40 0.95
N GLY A 498 7.68 -28.14 1.32
CA GLY A 498 8.91 -27.67 1.98
C GLY A 498 9.95 -27.14 0.99
N THR A 499 9.52 -26.79 -0.22
CA THR A 499 10.30 -26.13 -1.26
C THR A 499 9.53 -24.87 -1.65
N THR A 500 10.14 -23.70 -1.46
CA THR A 500 9.50 -22.43 -1.81
C THR A 500 9.26 -22.33 -3.32
N ASP A 501 8.19 -21.67 -3.73
CA ASP A 501 7.71 -21.60 -5.13
C ASP A 501 8.84 -21.17 -6.08
N ASN A 502 9.61 -20.14 -5.72
CA ASN A 502 10.75 -19.66 -6.50
C ASN A 502 11.89 -20.70 -6.74
N ASN A 503 11.88 -21.81 -6.00
CA ASN A 503 12.84 -22.91 -6.07
C ASN A 503 12.19 -24.27 -6.37
N ASP A 504 10.86 -24.34 -6.38
CA ASP A 504 10.11 -25.49 -6.82
C ASP A 504 9.97 -25.45 -8.37
N THR A 505 9.43 -26.52 -8.93
CA THR A 505 9.31 -26.75 -10.37
C THR A 505 7.90 -27.20 -10.75
N ASP A 506 7.00 -27.20 -9.78
CA ASP A 506 5.66 -27.81 -9.73
C ASP A 506 4.97 -27.23 -8.48
N ASP A 507 4.74 -25.92 -8.45
CA ASP A 507 4.49 -25.14 -7.22
C ASP A 507 3.13 -25.44 -6.55
N ASP A 508 2.19 -26.02 -7.29
CA ASP A 508 0.90 -26.50 -6.78
C ASP A 508 0.85 -28.04 -6.63
N ASN A 509 1.95 -28.72 -6.96
CA ASN A 509 2.13 -30.17 -6.98
C ASN A 509 1.03 -30.93 -7.76
N ASP A 510 0.45 -30.32 -8.79
CA ASP A 510 -0.56 -30.93 -9.66
C ASP A 510 0.03 -31.93 -10.67
N THR A 511 1.37 -32.05 -10.71
CA THR A 511 2.17 -32.93 -11.58
C THR A 511 2.46 -32.42 -12.98
N ILE A 512 2.00 -31.23 -13.31
CA ILE A 512 2.47 -30.41 -14.42
C ILE A 512 3.58 -29.51 -13.88
N LEU A 513 4.64 -29.32 -14.67
CA LEU A 513 5.73 -28.44 -14.24
C LEU A 513 5.41 -27.01 -14.68
N ASP A 514 5.78 -26.00 -13.92
CA ASP A 514 5.46 -24.58 -14.22
C ASP A 514 5.89 -24.17 -15.65
N VAL A 515 7.04 -24.68 -16.10
CA VAL A 515 7.55 -24.44 -17.45
C VAL A 515 6.68 -25.02 -18.58
N ASP A 516 5.94 -26.09 -18.28
CA ASP A 516 5.06 -26.78 -19.21
C ASP A 516 3.66 -26.14 -19.27
N GLU A 517 3.27 -25.39 -18.23
CA GLU A 517 2.00 -24.64 -18.17
C GLU A 517 2.02 -23.40 -19.06
N TYR A 518 3.16 -22.71 -19.11
CA TYR A 518 3.24 -21.43 -19.81
C TYR A 518 3.84 -21.49 -21.21
N ALA A 519 3.71 -22.63 -21.92
CA ALA A 519 4.30 -22.84 -23.24
C ALA A 519 5.79 -22.42 -23.35
N GLY A 520 6.53 -22.50 -22.23
CA GLY A 520 7.93 -22.11 -22.08
C GLY A 520 8.20 -20.64 -21.75
N LEU A 521 7.23 -19.91 -21.19
CA LEU A 521 7.48 -18.67 -20.44
C LEU A 521 7.96 -18.99 -19.01
N ASP A 522 8.66 -18.06 -18.39
CA ASP A 522 9.23 -18.19 -17.04
C ASP A 522 8.42 -17.28 -16.10
N PRO A 523 7.52 -17.80 -15.24
CA PRO A 523 6.68 -16.95 -14.40
C PRO A 523 7.52 -16.09 -13.43
N PHE A 524 8.61 -16.64 -12.88
CA PHE A 524 9.53 -15.96 -11.96
C PHE A 524 10.63 -15.13 -12.65
N GLY A 525 10.55 -14.98 -13.98
CA GLY A 525 11.43 -14.09 -14.71
C GLY A 525 11.07 -12.62 -14.47
N ASP A 526 12.06 -11.75 -14.68
CA ASP A 526 11.87 -10.30 -14.85
C ASP A 526 12.40 -9.94 -16.25
N GLU A 527 11.50 -10.00 -17.23
CA GLU A 527 11.87 -9.92 -18.64
C GLU A 527 12.30 -8.50 -19.04
N ASP A 528 11.78 -7.47 -18.37
CA ASP A 528 11.95 -6.07 -18.73
C ASP A 528 12.90 -5.30 -17.81
N GLY A 529 13.22 -5.86 -16.64
CA GLY A 529 14.21 -5.37 -15.70
C GLY A 529 13.68 -4.30 -14.75
N ASP A 530 12.36 -4.22 -14.54
CA ASP A 530 11.73 -3.27 -13.63
C ASP A 530 11.56 -3.79 -12.19
N GLY A 531 11.94 -5.05 -11.94
CA GLY A 531 11.88 -5.69 -10.63
C GLY A 531 10.58 -6.44 -10.36
N ILE A 532 9.59 -6.36 -11.24
CA ILE A 532 8.31 -7.08 -11.09
C ILE A 532 8.40 -8.44 -11.80
N LEU A 533 7.98 -9.51 -11.12
CA LEU A 533 7.92 -10.85 -11.71
C LEU A 533 6.90 -10.91 -12.85
N ASN A 534 7.19 -11.69 -13.91
CA ASN A 534 6.36 -11.72 -15.11
C ASN A 534 4.88 -12.06 -14.88
N PHE A 535 4.59 -12.91 -13.90
CA PHE A 535 3.21 -13.29 -13.57
C PHE A 535 2.47 -12.20 -12.78
N LYS A 536 3.18 -11.20 -12.25
CA LYS A 536 2.64 -9.99 -11.59
C LYS A 536 2.79 -8.72 -12.45
N ASP A 537 3.56 -8.78 -13.54
CA ASP A 537 3.79 -7.63 -14.43
C ASP A 537 2.61 -7.40 -15.39
N VAL A 538 1.69 -6.52 -14.97
CA VAL A 538 0.55 -6.05 -15.78
C VAL A 538 0.89 -4.83 -16.66
N SER A 539 2.14 -4.36 -16.61
CA SER A 539 2.54 -3.10 -17.23
C SER A 539 2.92 -3.33 -18.71
N GLN A 540 2.27 -2.60 -19.63
CA GLN A 540 2.67 -2.69 -21.04
C GLN A 540 3.95 -1.90 -21.28
N ASP A 541 5.00 -2.60 -21.64
CA ASP A 541 6.28 -2.10 -22.17
C ASP A 541 6.09 -0.84 -23.07
N VAL A 542 6.22 0.36 -22.49
CA VAL A 542 6.10 1.65 -23.19
C VAL A 542 7.41 1.97 -23.91
N GLY A 543 7.95 1.04 -24.68
CA GLY A 543 9.28 1.25 -25.25
C GLY A 543 9.73 0.23 -26.25
N ASN A 544 9.34 -1.04 -26.10
CA ASN A 544 9.77 -2.12 -26.98
C ASN A 544 11.31 -2.14 -27.07
N THR A 545 11.98 -1.90 -25.93
CA THR A 545 13.44 -1.87 -25.78
C THR A 545 13.98 -2.90 -24.79
N GLY A 546 13.32 -4.04 -24.62
CA GLY A 546 13.89 -5.22 -23.96
C GLY A 546 13.83 -6.43 -24.89
N ASP A 547 14.98 -7.09 -25.08
CA ASP A 547 15.14 -8.53 -25.38
C ASP A 547 14.54 -9.21 -26.67
N GLY A 548 13.30 -8.95 -27.11
CA GLY A 548 12.68 -9.61 -28.27
C GLY A 548 11.71 -10.78 -28.01
N THR A 549 11.15 -10.91 -26.81
CA THR A 549 9.99 -11.76 -26.50
C THR A 549 8.71 -11.27 -27.18
N THR A 550 7.68 -12.13 -27.19
CA THR A 550 6.36 -11.86 -27.79
C THR A 550 5.23 -11.91 -26.77
N THR A 551 5.56 -12.02 -25.48
CA THR A 551 4.62 -12.17 -24.38
C THR A 551 3.75 -10.92 -24.30
N ILE A 552 2.44 -11.13 -24.20
CA ILE A 552 1.46 -10.07 -24.13
C ILE A 552 1.06 -10.00 -22.65
N TYR A 553 1.70 -9.12 -21.89
CA TYR A 553 1.43 -8.82 -20.48
C TYR A 553 0.13 -8.01 -20.29
N THR A 554 -0.92 -8.40 -21.03
CA THR A 554 -2.21 -7.71 -20.91
C THR A 554 -2.99 -8.42 -19.82
N ASP A 555 -3.26 -7.69 -18.76
CA ASP A 555 -4.33 -7.96 -17.80
C ASP A 555 -5.61 -7.29 -18.33
N ALA A 556 -6.47 -8.06 -18.99
CA ALA A 556 -7.65 -7.53 -19.67
C ALA A 556 -8.84 -7.38 -18.74
N ASP A 557 -8.91 -8.17 -17.68
CA ASP A 557 -10.02 -8.24 -16.73
C ASP A 557 -9.76 -7.40 -15.46
N GLY A 558 -8.50 -7.07 -15.19
CA GLY A 558 -8.02 -6.18 -14.14
C GLY A 558 -7.78 -6.90 -12.81
N ASN A 559 -7.46 -8.19 -12.84
CA ASN A 559 -7.31 -9.02 -11.65
C ASN A 559 -5.89 -8.98 -11.05
N GLY A 560 -4.92 -8.37 -11.73
CA GLY A 560 -3.54 -8.25 -11.25
C GLY A 560 -2.59 -9.31 -11.78
N VAL A 561 -3.08 -10.32 -12.52
CA VAL A 561 -2.27 -11.33 -13.19
C VAL A 561 -2.45 -11.17 -14.71
N PRO A 562 -1.39 -11.20 -15.52
CA PRO A 562 -1.57 -11.11 -16.97
C PRO A 562 -2.32 -12.33 -17.52
N ASP A 563 -3.24 -12.14 -18.48
CA ASP A 563 -4.04 -13.20 -19.16
C ASP A 563 -3.19 -14.34 -19.79
N ALA A 564 -1.86 -14.17 -19.87
CA ALA A 564 -0.93 -15.20 -20.35
C ALA A 564 -0.53 -16.21 -19.27
N TYR A 565 -0.71 -15.84 -18.00
CA TYR A 565 -0.36 -16.61 -16.81
C TYR A 565 -1.59 -17.06 -15.99
N ASP A 566 -2.78 -16.54 -16.33
CA ASP A 566 -4.06 -16.86 -15.71
C ASP A 566 -5.09 -17.12 -16.82
N VAL A 567 -5.49 -18.39 -16.97
CA VAL A 567 -6.31 -18.85 -18.10
C VAL A 567 -7.80 -18.63 -17.88
N ASP A 568 -8.29 -18.81 -16.65
CA ASP A 568 -9.70 -18.67 -16.32
C ASP A 568 -10.07 -17.25 -15.82
N ASN A 569 -9.05 -16.43 -15.56
CA ASN A 569 -9.10 -15.03 -15.11
C ASN A 569 -9.66 -14.89 -13.68
N ASP A 570 -9.36 -15.83 -12.79
CA ASP A 570 -9.77 -15.79 -11.39
C ASP A 570 -8.77 -15.04 -10.47
N GLY A 571 -7.59 -14.70 -10.99
CA GLY A 571 -6.51 -14.00 -10.29
C GLY A 571 -5.45 -14.93 -9.70
N LEU A 572 -5.62 -16.25 -9.82
CA LEU A 572 -4.63 -17.25 -9.45
C LEU A 572 -3.82 -17.63 -10.71
N PRO A 573 -2.49 -17.42 -10.72
CA PRO A 573 -1.67 -17.87 -11.83
C PRO A 573 -1.70 -19.40 -11.96
N ASN A 574 -1.72 -19.92 -13.19
CA ASN A 574 -1.78 -21.37 -13.46
C ASN A 574 -0.80 -22.25 -12.65
N HIS A 575 0.46 -21.82 -12.44
CA HIS A 575 1.44 -22.58 -11.64
C HIS A 575 1.11 -22.71 -10.17
N LEU A 576 0.13 -21.92 -9.71
CA LEU A 576 -0.43 -21.97 -8.37
C LEU A 576 -1.88 -22.49 -8.39
N ASP A 577 -2.43 -22.84 -9.57
CA ASP A 577 -3.83 -23.22 -9.77
C ASP A 577 -4.00 -24.66 -10.25
N ILE A 578 -4.52 -25.48 -9.34
CA ILE A 578 -4.80 -26.90 -9.54
C ILE A 578 -5.94 -27.21 -10.54
N ASP A 579 -6.70 -26.21 -10.99
CA ASP A 579 -7.82 -26.28 -11.95
C ASP A 579 -7.78 -25.06 -12.89
N SER A 580 -6.67 -24.89 -13.62
CA SER A 580 -6.26 -23.69 -14.39
C SER A 580 -7.30 -23.13 -15.37
N ASP A 581 -8.28 -23.91 -15.79
CA ASP A 581 -9.34 -23.46 -16.71
C ASP A 581 -10.73 -23.32 -16.06
N GLY A 582 -10.80 -23.57 -14.75
CA GLY A 582 -11.93 -23.41 -13.87
C GLY A 582 -13.11 -24.35 -14.19
N ASP A 583 -12.91 -25.41 -14.97
CA ASP A 583 -13.99 -26.29 -15.41
C ASP A 583 -14.41 -27.34 -14.36
N GLY A 584 -13.66 -27.43 -13.26
CA GLY A 584 -13.91 -28.32 -12.13
C GLY A 584 -13.15 -29.64 -12.20
N HIS A 585 -12.27 -29.83 -13.18
CA HIS A 585 -11.46 -31.03 -13.36
C HIS A 585 -9.96 -30.71 -13.22
N LEU A 586 -9.37 -31.24 -12.16
CA LEU A 586 -7.94 -31.09 -11.87
C LEU A 586 -7.03 -31.33 -13.07
N ASP A 587 -6.13 -30.39 -13.30
CA ASP A 587 -5.11 -30.33 -14.34
C ASP A 587 -4.35 -31.66 -14.50
N ALA A 588 -3.90 -32.24 -13.39
CA ALA A 588 -3.28 -33.57 -13.29
C ALA A 588 -3.98 -34.70 -14.07
N THR A 589 -5.32 -34.62 -14.15
CA THR A 589 -6.18 -35.61 -14.79
C THR A 589 -6.94 -35.08 -16.00
N ASP A 590 -6.84 -33.78 -16.26
CA ASP A 590 -7.57 -33.10 -17.31
C ASP A 590 -6.94 -33.36 -18.71
N PRO A 591 -7.75 -33.72 -19.73
CA PRO A 591 -7.25 -33.88 -21.09
C PRO A 591 -6.88 -32.55 -21.81
N ASN A 592 -7.43 -31.41 -21.37
CA ASN A 592 -7.22 -30.04 -21.81
C ASN A 592 -7.11 -29.03 -20.61
N PRO A 593 -6.11 -29.11 -19.72
CA PRO A 593 -6.01 -28.32 -18.47
C PRO A 593 -6.10 -26.78 -18.58
N TYR A 594 -6.03 -26.22 -19.78
CA TYR A 594 -6.00 -24.77 -20.01
C TYR A 594 -7.14 -24.30 -20.91
N ALA A 595 -8.19 -25.11 -21.11
CA ALA A 595 -9.32 -24.73 -21.95
C ALA A 595 -10.55 -25.65 -21.74
N PRO A 596 -11.68 -25.11 -21.25
CA PRO A 596 -12.90 -25.89 -21.07
C PRO A 596 -13.44 -26.38 -22.41
N THR A 597 -13.78 -27.67 -22.51
CA THR A 597 -14.09 -28.38 -23.76
C THR A 597 -15.20 -29.42 -23.59
N ALA A 598 -16.43 -29.00 -23.90
CA ALA A 598 -17.52 -29.94 -24.21
C ALA A 598 -17.43 -30.44 -25.67
N GLN A 599 -17.48 -31.77 -25.90
CA GLN A 599 -17.38 -32.36 -27.24
C GLN A 599 -18.65 -33.02 -27.75
N ASP A 600 -18.96 -32.78 -29.02
CA ASP A 600 -20.07 -33.42 -29.73
C ASP A 600 -19.95 -34.95 -29.75
N GLU A 601 -21.07 -35.63 -29.47
CA GLU A 601 -21.13 -37.09 -29.50
C GLU A 601 -22.30 -37.63 -30.33
N SER A 602 -22.35 -38.96 -30.48
CA SER A 602 -23.40 -39.65 -31.23
C SER A 602 -23.88 -40.91 -30.52
N ALA A 603 -25.19 -41.06 -30.42
CA ALA A 603 -25.83 -42.19 -29.79
C ALA A 603 -26.99 -42.74 -30.63
N ASN A 604 -27.42 -43.97 -30.33
CA ASN A 604 -28.66 -44.53 -30.85
C ASN A 604 -29.68 -44.62 -29.73
N ALA A 605 -30.94 -44.29 -30.01
CA ALA A 605 -32.04 -44.45 -29.07
C ALA A 605 -33.17 -45.27 -29.72
N THR A 606 -33.73 -46.19 -28.94
CA THR A 606 -34.88 -47.00 -29.34
C THR A 606 -36.17 -46.20 -29.13
N LEU A 607 -37.09 -46.28 -30.11
CA LEU A 607 -38.34 -45.54 -30.08
C LEU A 607 -39.16 -45.84 -28.80
N GLY A 608 -39.58 -44.81 -28.07
CA GLY A 608 -40.41 -44.99 -26.86
C GLY A 608 -39.67 -45.50 -25.61
N VAL A 609 -38.41 -45.92 -25.74
CA VAL A 609 -37.59 -46.42 -24.63
C VAL A 609 -36.61 -45.33 -24.17
N ALA A 610 -36.50 -45.13 -22.85
CA ALA A 610 -35.49 -44.24 -22.29
C ALA A 610 -34.09 -44.85 -22.48
N THR A 611 -33.23 -44.14 -23.18
CA THR A 611 -31.82 -44.50 -23.38
C THR A 611 -30.94 -43.54 -22.59
N ASN A 612 -30.07 -44.09 -21.73
CA ASN A 612 -29.07 -43.29 -21.02
C ASN A 612 -27.81 -43.17 -21.89
N ILE A 613 -27.33 -41.94 -22.04
CA ILE A 613 -26.14 -41.58 -22.80
C ILE A 613 -25.26 -40.84 -21.80
N ASN A 614 -24.03 -41.32 -21.55
CA ASN A 614 -23.07 -40.56 -20.76
C ASN A 614 -22.51 -39.47 -21.67
N ILE A 615 -22.85 -38.22 -21.37
CA ILE A 615 -22.54 -37.05 -22.19
C ILE A 615 -21.26 -36.34 -21.75
N LEU A 616 -20.75 -36.64 -20.55
CA LEU A 616 -19.50 -36.08 -20.05
C LEU A 616 -18.29 -36.99 -20.31
N SER A 617 -18.49 -38.18 -20.88
CA SER A 617 -17.42 -39.17 -21.01
C SER A 617 -16.26 -38.80 -21.95
N ASN A 618 -16.47 -37.77 -22.76
CA ASN A 618 -15.51 -37.23 -23.72
C ASN A 618 -15.43 -35.69 -23.63
N ASP A 619 -15.95 -35.14 -22.54
CA ASP A 619 -15.79 -33.77 -22.13
C ASP A 619 -14.68 -33.75 -21.07
N ASP A 620 -14.13 -32.58 -20.76
CA ASP A 620 -13.24 -32.35 -19.61
C ASP A 620 -14.02 -32.21 -18.30
N TYR A 621 -15.23 -31.66 -18.32
CA TYR A 621 -16.11 -31.66 -17.15
C TYR A 621 -16.39 -33.04 -16.52
N LEU A 622 -16.26 -33.13 -15.20
CA LEU A 622 -16.63 -34.32 -14.42
C LEU A 622 -18.06 -34.24 -13.84
N PRO A 623 -18.76 -35.37 -13.59
CA PRO A 623 -20.05 -35.37 -12.90
C PRO A 623 -19.89 -35.16 -11.38
N ASN A 624 -20.92 -34.62 -10.71
CA ASN A 624 -20.90 -34.33 -9.26
C ASN A 624 -20.71 -35.56 -8.34
N ASN A 625 -20.72 -36.78 -8.88
CA ASN A 625 -20.42 -37.99 -8.11
C ASN A 625 -18.99 -38.51 -8.31
N ASP A 626 -18.21 -37.87 -9.18
CA ASP A 626 -16.79 -38.14 -9.30
C ASP A 626 -16.04 -37.55 -8.11
N ALA A 627 -14.96 -38.21 -7.71
CA ALA A 627 -14.14 -37.77 -6.58
C ALA A 627 -13.15 -36.67 -6.96
N ASN A 628 -12.86 -36.52 -8.26
CA ASN A 628 -11.94 -35.53 -8.79
C ASN A 628 -12.65 -34.24 -9.27
N ASN A 629 -13.98 -34.15 -9.12
CA ASN A 629 -14.73 -32.93 -9.42
C ASN A 629 -14.53 -31.92 -8.29
N GLN A 630 -13.75 -30.87 -8.53
CA GLN A 630 -13.48 -29.81 -7.53
C GLN A 630 -14.62 -28.80 -7.44
N GLY A 631 -15.44 -28.71 -8.50
CA GLY A 631 -16.55 -27.77 -8.58
C GLY A 631 -17.95 -28.38 -8.41
N THR A 632 -18.96 -27.57 -8.74
CA THR A 632 -20.35 -28.00 -8.89
C THR A 632 -20.76 -28.02 -10.35
N THR A 633 -20.92 -29.21 -10.91
CA THR A 633 -21.33 -29.38 -12.30
C THR A 633 -22.82 -29.09 -12.46
N ALA A 634 -23.17 -28.17 -13.36
CA ALA A 634 -24.54 -27.96 -13.82
C ALA A 634 -24.66 -28.37 -15.29
N ILE A 635 -25.72 -29.11 -15.63
CA ILE A 635 -25.99 -29.47 -17.03
C ILE A 635 -27.39 -29.03 -17.40
N THR A 636 -27.51 -28.21 -18.46
CA THR A 636 -28.78 -27.70 -18.93
C THR A 636 -29.00 -27.95 -20.41
N ARG A 637 -30.27 -28.09 -20.80
CA ARG A 637 -30.63 -28.22 -22.21
C ARG A 637 -30.88 -26.84 -22.81
N VAL A 638 -29.96 -26.36 -23.63
CA VAL A 638 -30.04 -25.05 -24.28
C VAL A 638 -30.66 -25.10 -25.69
N GLY A 639 -30.77 -26.29 -26.30
CA GLY A 639 -31.36 -26.39 -27.64
C GLY A 639 -31.58 -27.79 -28.21
N GLY A 640 -31.48 -27.86 -29.54
CA GLY A 640 -31.61 -29.09 -30.33
C GLY A 640 -32.96 -29.27 -31.04
N THR A 641 -33.04 -30.32 -31.85
CA THR A 641 -34.22 -30.68 -32.67
C THR A 641 -35.11 -31.75 -32.03
N ALA A 642 -34.66 -32.39 -30.96
CA ALA A 642 -35.39 -33.42 -30.24
C ALA A 642 -36.70 -32.89 -29.61
N GLY A 643 -37.85 -33.40 -30.05
CA GLY A 643 -39.16 -33.21 -29.44
C GLY A 643 -39.48 -34.19 -28.31
N GLY A 644 -38.73 -35.30 -28.22
CA GLY A 644 -38.78 -36.27 -27.11
C GLY A 644 -38.47 -35.70 -25.72
N THR A 645 -38.61 -36.56 -24.71
CA THR A 645 -38.26 -36.21 -23.31
C THR A 645 -36.77 -36.38 -23.13
N ALA A 646 -36.07 -35.31 -22.74
CA ALA A 646 -34.66 -35.30 -22.42
C ALA A 646 -34.51 -34.89 -20.94
N ILE A 647 -33.88 -35.74 -20.13
CA ILE A 647 -33.59 -35.48 -18.72
C ILE A 647 -32.08 -35.55 -18.57
N LEU A 648 -31.48 -34.46 -18.10
CA LEU A 648 -30.05 -34.36 -17.82
C LEU A 648 -29.83 -34.56 -16.33
N ASP A 649 -28.86 -35.38 -15.96
CA ASP A 649 -28.49 -35.65 -14.58
C ASP A 649 -27.03 -35.29 -14.35
N ALA A 650 -26.79 -34.13 -13.73
CA ALA A 650 -25.46 -33.67 -13.37
C ALA A 650 -24.81 -34.51 -12.26
N LEU A 651 -25.58 -35.33 -11.53
CA LEU A 651 -24.99 -36.27 -10.56
C LEU A 651 -24.23 -37.39 -11.27
N THR A 652 -24.63 -37.79 -12.47
CA THR A 652 -24.04 -38.93 -13.17
C THR A 652 -23.44 -38.58 -14.53
N GLY A 653 -23.62 -37.34 -15.01
CA GLY A 653 -23.20 -36.92 -16.35
C GLY A 653 -24.02 -37.58 -17.46
N GLU A 654 -25.26 -38.02 -17.18
CA GLU A 654 -26.08 -38.77 -18.14
C GLU A 654 -27.25 -37.95 -18.71
N LEU A 655 -27.48 -38.09 -20.01
CA LEU A 655 -28.72 -37.75 -20.70
C LEU A 655 -29.60 -38.99 -20.81
N ALA A 656 -30.76 -39.00 -20.14
CA ALA A 656 -31.83 -39.96 -20.39
C ALA A 656 -32.79 -39.40 -21.46
N TYR A 657 -32.79 -40.00 -22.65
CA TYR A 657 -33.63 -39.56 -23.76
C TYR A 657 -34.68 -40.61 -24.18
N THR A 658 -35.94 -40.19 -24.29
CA THR A 658 -37.06 -40.99 -24.79
C THR A 658 -37.64 -40.36 -26.06
N PRO A 659 -37.42 -40.96 -27.25
CA PRO A 659 -37.90 -40.42 -28.52
C PRO A 659 -39.44 -40.47 -28.68
N LEU A 660 -40.02 -39.48 -29.35
CA LEU A 660 -41.41 -39.48 -29.82
C LEU A 660 -41.58 -40.34 -31.08
N LEU A 661 -42.80 -40.85 -31.27
CA LEU A 661 -43.22 -41.52 -32.52
C LEU A 661 -42.92 -40.70 -33.79
N THR A 662 -42.99 -39.38 -33.73
CA THR A 662 -42.72 -38.50 -34.88
C THR A 662 -41.24 -38.43 -35.28
N GLU A 663 -40.34 -38.96 -34.45
CA GLU A 663 -38.89 -38.95 -34.63
C GLU A 663 -38.36 -40.28 -35.20
N ASN A 664 -39.23 -41.26 -35.44
CA ASN A 664 -38.85 -42.57 -35.96
C ASN A 664 -38.07 -42.49 -37.28
N GLY A 665 -36.90 -43.14 -37.31
CA GLY A 665 -36.03 -43.20 -38.48
C GLY A 665 -35.37 -41.86 -38.82
N SER A 666 -35.40 -40.90 -37.89
CA SER A 666 -34.73 -39.61 -38.01
C SER A 666 -33.52 -39.52 -37.07
N THR A 667 -32.63 -38.58 -37.35
CA THR A 667 -31.60 -38.15 -36.40
C THR A 667 -32.05 -36.84 -35.78
N VAL A 668 -32.15 -36.81 -34.46
CA VAL A 668 -32.50 -35.65 -33.66
C VAL A 668 -31.31 -35.21 -32.85
N THR A 669 -31.33 -33.97 -32.38
CA THR A 669 -30.24 -33.37 -31.62
C THR A 669 -30.72 -32.86 -30.27
N VAL A 670 -29.89 -33.05 -29.26
CA VAL A 670 -29.98 -32.33 -27.98
C VAL A 670 -28.72 -31.47 -27.90
N ILE A 671 -28.89 -30.17 -27.68
CA ILE A 671 -27.75 -29.28 -27.40
C ILE A 671 -27.78 -29.02 -25.90
N TYR A 672 -26.71 -29.40 -25.21
CA TYR A 672 -26.54 -29.15 -23.79
C TYR A 672 -25.45 -28.09 -23.56
N GLU A 673 -25.54 -27.46 -22.41
CA GLU A 673 -24.53 -26.60 -21.82
C GLU A 673 -24.14 -27.26 -20.51
N VAL A 674 -22.86 -27.45 -20.29
CA VAL A 674 -22.27 -27.91 -19.04
C VAL A 674 -21.48 -26.75 -18.46
N CYS A 675 -21.56 -26.55 -17.15
CA CYS A 675 -20.82 -25.52 -16.44
C CYS A 675 -20.26 -26.04 -15.12
N ASN A 676 -19.10 -25.51 -14.72
CA ASN A 676 -18.74 -25.38 -13.31
C ASN A 676 -19.38 -24.10 -12.78
N THR A 677 -20.09 -24.19 -11.64
CA THR A 677 -20.81 -23.04 -11.05
C THR A 677 -20.20 -22.55 -9.75
N ASP A 678 -19.03 -23.05 -9.39
CA ASP A 678 -18.30 -22.61 -8.22
C ASP A 678 -17.51 -21.30 -8.48
N PRO A 679 -16.79 -21.12 -9.62
CA PRO A 679 -16.20 -19.82 -9.98
C PRO A 679 -17.27 -18.77 -10.39
N ASP A 680 -16.96 -17.48 -10.21
CA ASP A 680 -17.81 -16.35 -10.65
C ASP A 680 -17.02 -15.43 -11.62
N PRO A 681 -17.29 -15.51 -12.94
CA PRO A 681 -18.45 -16.13 -13.57
C PRO A 681 -18.34 -17.65 -13.79
N ASP A 682 -19.48 -18.35 -13.84
CA ASP A 682 -19.56 -19.77 -14.20
C ASP A 682 -18.76 -20.08 -15.50
N VAL A 683 -17.89 -21.09 -15.47
CA VAL A 683 -17.15 -21.60 -16.63
C VAL A 683 -18.04 -22.60 -17.38
N CYS A 684 -18.44 -22.27 -18.61
CA CYS A 684 -19.45 -23.02 -19.36
C CYS A 684 -19.06 -23.32 -20.81
N GLU A 685 -19.37 -24.53 -21.28
CA GLU A 685 -19.21 -24.90 -22.69
C GLU A 685 -20.43 -25.67 -23.25
N THR A 686 -20.59 -25.67 -24.59
CA THR A 686 -21.77 -26.25 -25.25
C THR A 686 -21.43 -27.35 -26.25
N ALA A 687 -22.18 -28.45 -26.20
CA ALA A 687 -22.01 -29.57 -27.12
C ALA A 687 -23.34 -30.17 -27.60
N THR A 688 -23.25 -30.94 -28.69
CA THR A 688 -24.40 -31.53 -29.38
C THR A 688 -24.38 -33.05 -29.36
N VAL A 689 -25.44 -33.63 -28.78
CA VAL A 689 -25.73 -35.07 -28.87
C VAL A 689 -26.51 -35.37 -30.15
N ASN A 690 -25.92 -36.12 -31.08
CA ASN A 690 -26.58 -36.57 -32.31
C ASN A 690 -27.22 -37.95 -32.09
N ILE A 691 -28.55 -37.99 -31.91
CA ILE A 691 -29.29 -39.20 -31.55
C ILE A 691 -29.99 -39.77 -32.79
N THR A 692 -29.56 -40.95 -33.23
CA THR A 692 -30.25 -41.68 -34.30
C THR A 692 -31.36 -42.53 -33.69
N VAL A 693 -32.61 -42.23 -34.05
CA VAL A 693 -33.78 -42.95 -33.55
C VAL A 693 -34.01 -44.18 -34.41
N THR A 694 -33.75 -45.35 -33.84
CA THR A 694 -34.00 -46.63 -34.50
C THR A 694 -35.43 -47.08 -34.27
N ASN A 695 -36.03 -47.68 -35.30
CA ASN A 695 -37.37 -48.23 -35.23
C ASN A 695 -37.38 -49.41 -34.25
N ASP A 696 -38.13 -49.26 -33.16
CA ASP A 696 -38.62 -50.38 -32.37
C ASP A 696 -39.93 -50.83 -33.02
N PRO A 697 -40.01 -52.03 -33.60
CA PRO A 697 -41.27 -52.54 -34.11
C PRO A 697 -42.28 -52.74 -32.95
N ASP A 698 -43.55 -52.78 -33.31
CA ASP A 698 -44.69 -53.10 -32.46
C ASP A 698 -45.43 -54.14 -33.28
N THR A 699 -44.97 -55.38 -33.12
CA THR A 699 -45.23 -56.50 -34.03
C THR A 699 -46.71 -56.87 -34.01
N ASP A 700 -47.33 -56.81 -32.84
CA ASP A 700 -48.74 -57.10 -32.62
C ASP A 700 -49.68 -55.89 -32.76
N GLY A 701 -49.12 -54.67 -32.70
CA GLY A 701 -49.84 -53.42 -32.87
C GLY A 701 -50.70 -53.03 -31.67
N ASP A 702 -50.44 -53.58 -30.47
CA ASP A 702 -51.19 -53.27 -29.26
C ASP A 702 -50.80 -51.93 -28.61
N GLY A 703 -49.68 -51.36 -29.08
CA GLY A 703 -49.13 -50.09 -28.64
C GLY A 703 -47.97 -50.22 -27.65
N THR A 704 -47.55 -51.45 -27.33
CA THR A 704 -46.33 -51.79 -26.61
C THR A 704 -45.26 -52.16 -27.63
N PRO A 705 -44.10 -51.49 -27.69
CA PRO A 705 -43.02 -51.86 -28.61
C PRO A 705 -42.40 -53.21 -28.22
N ASP A 706 -41.90 -53.96 -29.21
CA ASP A 706 -41.31 -55.30 -29.04
C ASP A 706 -40.24 -55.34 -27.93
N SER A 707 -39.42 -54.28 -27.77
CA SER A 707 -38.41 -54.29 -26.70
C SER A 707 -38.96 -54.24 -25.26
N SER A 708 -40.25 -53.96 -25.10
CA SER A 708 -40.96 -53.76 -23.84
C SER A 708 -42.24 -54.58 -23.72
N ASP A 709 -42.54 -55.41 -24.72
CA ASP A 709 -43.55 -56.45 -24.64
C ASP A 709 -42.88 -57.74 -24.13
N ASP A 710 -43.63 -58.55 -23.36
CA ASP A 710 -43.13 -59.86 -22.91
C ASP A 710 -43.59 -60.99 -23.86
N ASP A 711 -44.46 -60.65 -24.83
CA ASP A 711 -45.11 -61.52 -25.83
C ASP A 711 -45.35 -60.69 -27.11
N ASP A 712 -44.27 -60.51 -27.88
CA ASP A 712 -44.14 -59.54 -29.00
C ASP A 712 -45.18 -59.69 -30.13
N ASP A 713 -45.78 -60.87 -30.29
CA ASP A 713 -46.84 -61.14 -31.26
C ASP A 713 -48.20 -61.54 -30.63
N ASN A 714 -48.27 -61.52 -29.30
CA ASN A 714 -49.46 -61.76 -28.49
C ASN A 714 -50.14 -63.11 -28.75
N ASP A 715 -49.35 -64.14 -29.08
CA ASP A 715 -49.84 -65.49 -29.36
C ASP A 715 -50.05 -66.35 -28.11
N GLY A 716 -49.57 -65.87 -26.96
CA GLY A 716 -49.71 -66.49 -25.64
C GLY A 716 -48.47 -67.22 -25.14
N VAL A 717 -47.35 -67.17 -25.87
CA VAL A 717 -46.05 -67.69 -25.45
C VAL A 717 -45.08 -66.52 -25.25
N LEU A 718 -44.47 -66.44 -24.06
CA LEU A 718 -43.48 -65.38 -23.80
C LEU A 718 -42.25 -65.56 -24.70
N ASP A 719 -41.65 -64.48 -25.18
CA ASP A 719 -40.56 -64.49 -26.18
C ASP A 719 -39.36 -65.38 -25.77
N GLY A 720 -39.11 -65.50 -24.47
CA GLY A 720 -38.03 -66.32 -23.93
C GLY A 720 -38.22 -67.83 -24.07
N ASP A 721 -39.47 -68.27 -24.25
CA ASP A 721 -39.88 -69.67 -24.45
C ASP A 721 -40.39 -69.92 -25.89
N ASP A 722 -40.43 -68.87 -26.73
CA ASP A 722 -40.90 -68.93 -28.11
C ASP A 722 -39.75 -69.01 -29.15
N ASN A 723 -39.94 -69.87 -30.16
CA ASN A 723 -39.01 -70.02 -31.27
C ASN A 723 -39.30 -69.07 -32.44
N ALA A 724 -40.44 -68.40 -32.47
CA ALA A 724 -40.72 -67.35 -33.44
C ALA A 724 -41.46 -66.15 -32.84
N PRO A 725 -40.81 -65.35 -31.95
CA PRO A 725 -41.41 -64.25 -31.18
C PRO A 725 -42.04 -63.10 -31.99
N PHE A 726 -42.10 -63.18 -33.32
CA PHE A 726 -42.66 -62.14 -34.17
C PHE A 726 -43.64 -62.69 -35.21
N ASP A 727 -44.05 -63.95 -35.07
CA ASP A 727 -44.99 -64.64 -35.95
C ASP A 727 -46.05 -65.38 -35.11
N PRO A 728 -47.25 -64.79 -34.93
CA PRO A 728 -48.25 -65.30 -33.99
C PRO A 728 -48.86 -66.65 -34.40
N SER A 729 -48.52 -67.11 -35.62
CA SER A 729 -48.92 -68.41 -36.14
C SER A 729 -47.88 -69.51 -35.94
N SER A 730 -46.79 -69.22 -35.23
CA SER A 730 -45.70 -70.15 -34.97
C SER A 730 -45.18 -70.01 -33.54
N CYS A 731 -45.49 -70.96 -32.65
CA CYS A 731 -45.07 -70.98 -31.26
C CYS A 731 -44.49 -72.33 -30.80
N GLN A 732 -44.81 -72.78 -29.58
CA GLN A 732 -44.30 -74.03 -28.99
C GLN A 732 -45.21 -75.24 -29.24
N ASP A 733 -44.60 -76.42 -29.43
CA ASP A 733 -45.24 -77.74 -29.45
C ASP A 733 -44.99 -78.44 -28.09
N LEU A 734 -45.85 -78.19 -27.09
CA LEU A 734 -45.64 -78.65 -25.72
C LEU A 734 -45.93 -80.15 -25.55
N ASP A 735 -46.84 -80.71 -26.34
CA ASP A 735 -47.26 -82.12 -26.24
C ASP A 735 -46.57 -83.07 -27.23
N ASN A 736 -45.75 -82.51 -28.14
CA ASN A 736 -44.92 -83.17 -29.15
C ASN A 736 -45.71 -83.94 -30.21
N ASP A 737 -46.90 -83.46 -30.55
CA ASP A 737 -47.71 -83.99 -31.65
C ASP A 737 -47.38 -83.33 -33.01
N GLY A 738 -46.46 -82.36 -33.04
CA GLY A 738 -45.99 -81.72 -34.27
C GLY A 738 -46.97 -80.71 -34.85
N CYS A 739 -48.05 -80.38 -34.14
CA CYS A 739 -48.81 -79.15 -34.29
C CYS A 739 -48.21 -78.06 -33.38
N ASP A 740 -48.64 -76.83 -33.60
CA ASP A 740 -48.13 -75.67 -32.88
C ASP A 740 -49.23 -75.14 -31.97
N ASP A 741 -49.00 -75.06 -30.64
CA ASP A 741 -50.04 -74.89 -29.60
C ASP A 741 -50.82 -73.56 -29.70
N CYS A 742 -50.41 -72.69 -30.64
CA CYS A 742 -50.97 -71.37 -30.85
C CYS A 742 -52.22 -71.35 -31.69
N SER A 743 -52.98 -70.30 -31.46
CA SER A 743 -54.34 -70.19 -31.97
C SER A 743 -54.51 -69.32 -33.20
N ALA A 744 -53.47 -68.57 -33.56
CA ALA A 744 -53.53 -67.70 -34.70
C ALA A 744 -53.41 -68.53 -35.98
N THR A 745 -54.43 -68.44 -36.81
CA THR A 745 -54.47 -69.21 -38.07
C THR A 745 -53.75 -68.51 -39.23
N ALA A 746 -53.10 -67.38 -38.96
CA ALA A 746 -52.33 -66.60 -39.91
C ALA A 746 -51.29 -65.74 -39.19
N ASN A 747 -50.15 -65.54 -39.84
CA ASN A 747 -49.02 -64.70 -39.39
C ASN A 747 -49.32 -63.19 -39.31
N ASN A 748 -50.60 -62.83 -39.21
CA ASN A 748 -51.08 -61.45 -39.11
C ASN A 748 -52.35 -61.33 -38.24
N ASP A 749 -52.67 -62.37 -37.47
CA ASP A 749 -53.79 -62.40 -36.53
C ASP A 749 -53.27 -62.27 -35.09
N PHE A 750 -52.83 -61.07 -34.76
CA PHE A 750 -52.28 -60.64 -33.47
C PHE A 750 -53.37 -60.40 -32.40
N SER A 751 -54.53 -61.05 -32.52
CA SER A 751 -55.62 -60.82 -31.57
C SER A 751 -55.44 -61.65 -30.32
N VAL A 752 -55.26 -61.00 -29.15
CA VAL A 752 -55.12 -61.65 -27.83
C VAL A 752 -56.12 -62.80 -27.68
N GLY A 753 -55.61 -64.03 -27.83
CA GLY A 753 -56.40 -65.20 -28.08
C GLY A 753 -56.31 -66.17 -26.92
N ALA A 754 -57.40 -66.35 -26.17
CA ALA A 754 -57.51 -67.35 -25.10
C ALA A 754 -57.59 -68.80 -25.64
N ASN A 755 -56.85 -69.11 -26.69
CA ASN A 755 -56.95 -70.32 -27.49
C ASN A 755 -55.64 -71.13 -27.51
N PHE A 756 -54.67 -70.84 -26.61
CA PHE A 756 -53.60 -71.78 -26.27
C PHE A 756 -54.24 -73.07 -25.72
N ASP A 757 -54.36 -74.09 -26.57
CA ASP A 757 -54.99 -75.37 -26.25
C ASP A 757 -54.03 -76.50 -26.65
N PRO A 758 -53.18 -76.98 -25.70
CA PRO A 758 -52.23 -78.07 -25.90
C PRO A 758 -52.86 -79.45 -26.21
N ALA A 759 -54.10 -79.47 -26.67
CA ALA A 759 -54.85 -80.67 -27.03
C ALA A 759 -55.69 -80.50 -28.31
N ASN A 760 -55.75 -79.30 -28.93
CA ASN A 760 -56.53 -79.06 -30.15
C ASN A 760 -56.17 -77.72 -30.85
N ASP A 761 -54.98 -77.67 -31.43
CA ASP A 761 -54.34 -76.56 -32.14
C ASP A 761 -54.31 -76.75 -33.69
N GLY A 762 -54.52 -77.98 -34.18
CA GLY A 762 -54.61 -78.29 -35.61
C GLY A 762 -55.55 -79.46 -35.93
N THR A 763 -55.88 -79.64 -37.22
CA THR A 763 -56.68 -80.81 -37.64
C THR A 763 -55.79 -81.99 -38.02
N ASP A 764 -55.66 -82.97 -37.13
CA ASP A 764 -55.19 -84.33 -37.44
C ASP A 764 -56.33 -85.11 -38.12
N THR A 765 -56.41 -85.03 -39.46
CA THR A 765 -57.53 -85.65 -40.20
C THR A 765 -57.38 -87.16 -40.37
N ASP A 766 -56.18 -87.71 -40.20
CA ASP A 766 -55.89 -89.13 -40.39
C ASP A 766 -55.68 -89.92 -39.08
N GLY A 767 -55.60 -89.22 -37.95
CA GLY A 767 -55.63 -89.74 -36.59
C GLY A 767 -54.30 -90.34 -36.14
N ASP A 768 -53.18 -89.95 -36.75
CA ASP A 768 -51.85 -90.49 -36.44
C ASP A 768 -51.08 -89.70 -35.36
N GLY A 769 -51.67 -88.60 -34.87
CA GLY A 769 -51.07 -87.71 -33.89
C GLY A 769 -49.99 -86.81 -34.48
N LEU A 770 -50.05 -86.52 -35.78
CA LEU A 770 -49.29 -85.48 -36.47
C LEU A 770 -50.23 -84.54 -37.23
N CYS A 771 -49.90 -83.25 -37.28
CA CYS A 771 -50.65 -82.29 -38.07
C CYS A 771 -50.59 -82.59 -39.59
N ASP A 772 -51.76 -82.59 -40.24
CA ASP A 772 -51.85 -82.59 -41.71
C ASP A 772 -51.48 -81.18 -42.23
N ALA A 773 -50.37 -81.06 -42.97
CA ALA A 773 -50.02 -79.81 -43.65
C ALA A 773 -51.16 -79.40 -44.61
N GLY A 774 -51.91 -78.35 -44.25
CA GLY A 774 -53.03 -77.78 -45.01
C GLY A 774 -52.67 -77.33 -46.42
#